data_AF-A0AA36CLC2-F1
#
_entry.id   AF-A0AA36CLC2-F1
#
_cell.length_a   1.000
_cell.length_b   1.000
_cell.length_c   1.000
_cell.angle_alpha   90.00
_cell.angle_beta   90.00
_cell.angle_gamma   90.00
#
_symmetry.space_group_name_H-M   'P 1'
#
loop_
_entity.id
_entity.type
_entity.pdbx_description
1 polymer ?
#
loop_
_entity_poly.entity_id
_entity_poly.type
_entity_poly.pdbx_seq_one_letter_code
_entity_poly.pdbx_strand_id
1 'polypeptide(L)'
;MMALPTKPALHPISYVLLGGFLLFICIGVFNQFLKPGQDVTSDLERYSGYLSVGPAGEHQLHYWLAQSQNDPTKDPLIVWLSGGPGCSSLYKMFSGTGPYIVRMNSSRGVYLEGNPYSLNRNASVLYISAPANFVGFSYSTIVDDNSTNDNKTTSENWQALVQFYTKHPTFRDVDLYLSGDSYGGTFVALFASKILEKMPEYHMNLKGVAIGNGMVDAALERATVIPYLYQHGLIAIQDYQRYLNECCGGQAEGCPTRDTSLRCQKLTDDLKIGSTYGSGIDPYGLHHECKPDWSGDIPTDCDNTWAIAKYLNDPARRRNLGIPPSVQDWKVCRNAQQLNYTKQYPTVLPHVKRALEAGVMLYYGDMDAICNPILGLRFTSQVFEAMHWTSPDYQPYYLENRVAGKSLQNGGYSFATVRVVPMRINHLFENFSDVSDPAEGVRIVWKFKLLIKTYKKHSHNWLSKKKTPTWLSGNFLRNGPGKFKFGNDEVNHWFDGMAYPQRYHFKNGRMHYSAKFLKSHAYLACEEDERLAVSTFATPRSAQTNMTAKPDSGAYNCLVNFLQWPLFSAEPTCFRDALFWIEGQYVNIILVDKRTRKRHPRKFFAPPFFTFHHANPFERDGFLYIDFCLVKNPGNFEGLLLQHMRDGSFSSRNPLFRPFLHRIVIPTDVSGDIEAGIDLAETAASSRGARAIPQADGSVFCIPAKICQHSFELPRYNERFTGLPYRFVYGTTILYAAAERRVPGVVKNDVNTGETLIHYKDDAEQLFGEPVFVPSPSGTAEDDGVILVPVMSANKRQKPIFMILDARSLREICRYVLPVPRIPMGFHAIFVDAAAGDKEN
;
A
#
# COMPACT_ATOMS: atom_id res chain seq x y z
N MET A 1 63.51 46.35 30.41
CA MET A 1 62.90 47.50 29.71
C MET A 1 61.77 46.93 28.86
N MET A 2 60.49 47.04 29.26
CA MET A 2 59.58 48.19 29.02
C MET A 2 59.51 48.55 27.52
N ALA A 3 58.37 48.73 26.83
CA ALA A 3 56.95 48.79 27.18
C ALA A 3 56.08 48.69 25.89
N LEU A 4 54.79 48.38 26.10
CA LEU A 4 53.62 48.34 25.19
C LEU A 4 53.26 49.71 24.55
N PRO A 5 52.33 49.81 23.56
CA PRO A 5 50.85 49.88 23.80
C PRO A 5 49.99 49.26 22.66
N THR A 6 48.67 48.97 22.70
CA THR A 6 47.58 48.75 23.69
C THR A 6 46.33 48.26 22.87
N LYS A 7 45.44 47.47 23.50
CA LYS A 7 44.12 47.01 23.00
C LYS A 7 43.07 48.15 22.94
N PRO A 8 41.85 47.90 22.39
CA PRO A 8 40.71 47.39 23.20
C PRO A 8 39.99 46.21 22.49
N ALA A 9 39.57 45.09 23.10
CA ALA A 9 38.64 44.83 24.22
C ALA A 9 37.15 45.16 23.90
N LEU A 10 36.34 44.11 23.65
CA LEU A 10 34.86 44.00 23.84
C LEU A 10 34.52 42.48 23.86
N HIS A 11 34.44 41.86 25.04
CA HIS A 11 33.26 41.51 25.87
C HIS A 11 32.57 40.15 25.54
N PRO A 12 32.47 39.21 26.51
CA PRO A 12 31.83 37.92 26.33
C PRO A 12 30.33 38.02 26.66
N ILE A 13 29.51 38.41 25.69
CA ILE A 13 28.05 38.35 25.83
C ILE A 13 27.39 37.57 24.67
N SER A 14 28.13 37.29 23.59
CA SER A 14 27.53 36.70 22.37
C SER A 14 27.34 35.18 22.39
N TYR A 15 27.90 34.45 23.36
CA TYR A 15 27.80 32.98 23.42
C TYR A 15 26.70 32.44 24.34
N VAL A 16 26.07 33.27 25.16
CA VAL A 16 24.92 32.86 25.99
C VAL A 16 23.59 33.08 25.26
N LEU A 17 23.54 33.99 24.27
CA LEU A 17 22.32 34.28 23.52
C LEU A 17 22.06 33.30 22.36
N LEU A 18 23.09 32.69 21.75
CA LEU A 18 22.89 31.69 20.68
C LEU A 18 22.49 30.30 21.21
N GLY A 19 23.01 29.91 22.38
CA GLY A 19 22.62 28.67 23.06
C GLY A 19 21.19 28.72 23.61
N GLY A 20 20.76 29.91 24.06
CA GLY A 20 19.37 30.15 24.47
C GLY A 20 18.39 30.14 23.30
N PHE A 21 18.78 30.65 22.13
CA PHE A 21 17.89 30.73 20.96
C PHE A 21 17.66 29.37 20.27
N LEU A 22 18.67 28.50 20.24
CA LEU A 22 18.53 27.14 19.71
C LEU A 22 17.77 26.22 20.66
N LEU A 23 17.88 26.41 21.98
CA LEU A 23 17.02 25.72 22.94
C LEU A 23 15.58 26.27 22.88
N PHE A 24 15.37 27.55 22.61
CA PHE A 24 14.03 28.13 22.37
C PHE A 24 13.42 27.73 21.03
N ILE A 25 14.21 27.41 19.99
CA ILE A 25 13.72 26.88 18.72
C ILE A 25 13.45 25.36 18.83
N CYS A 26 14.27 24.60 19.56
CA CYS A 26 14.00 23.19 19.82
C CYS A 26 12.83 22.99 20.81
N ILE A 27 12.64 23.90 21.78
CA ILE A 27 11.46 23.92 22.66
C ILE A 27 10.27 24.57 21.94
N GLY A 28 10.49 25.53 21.03
CA GLY A 28 9.43 26.24 20.29
C GLY A 28 8.85 25.47 19.10
N VAL A 29 9.60 24.54 18.50
CA VAL A 29 9.11 23.65 17.43
C VAL A 29 8.51 22.36 18.00
N PHE A 30 8.80 22.00 19.25
CA PHE A 30 8.08 20.93 19.98
C PHE A 30 6.88 21.42 20.80
N ASN A 31 6.76 22.73 21.11
CA ASN A 31 5.64 23.32 21.86
C ASN A 31 4.52 23.95 21.00
N GLN A 32 4.36 23.55 19.73
CA GLN A 32 3.10 23.79 19.02
C GLN A 32 2.02 22.73 19.32
N PHE A 33 2.27 21.83 20.28
CA PHE A 33 1.19 21.18 21.00
C PHE A 33 0.65 22.16 22.05
N LEU A 34 -0.56 22.65 21.79
CA LEU A 34 -1.44 23.42 22.67
C LEU A 34 -1.08 23.27 24.16
N LYS A 35 -0.81 24.39 24.83
CA LYS A 35 -0.69 24.41 26.29
C LYS A 35 -1.98 23.81 26.91
N PRO A 36 -1.89 22.95 27.93
CA PRO A 36 -3.07 22.45 28.63
C PRO A 36 -3.87 23.63 29.22
N GLY A 37 -5.10 23.84 28.76
CA GLY A 37 -6.02 24.84 29.31
C GLY A 37 -6.24 26.11 28.47
N GLN A 38 -5.89 26.14 27.18
CA GLN A 38 -6.37 27.21 26.30
C GLN A 38 -7.83 26.92 25.90
N ASP A 39 -8.73 27.89 26.13
CA ASP A 39 -10.13 27.81 25.73
C ASP A 39 -10.22 27.95 24.20
N VAL A 40 -10.32 26.81 23.50
CA VAL A 40 -10.28 26.75 22.02
C VAL A 40 -11.61 27.19 21.39
N THR A 41 -12.58 27.64 22.19
CA THR A 41 -13.96 27.82 21.75
C THR A 41 -14.17 28.84 20.62
N SER A 42 -13.29 29.82 20.44
CA SER A 42 -13.43 30.84 19.38
C SER A 42 -13.12 30.33 17.96
N ASP A 43 -12.32 29.27 17.80
CA ASP A 43 -12.05 28.63 16.49
C ASP A 43 -13.05 27.51 16.15
N LEU A 44 -13.86 27.07 17.12
CA LEU A 44 -14.80 25.95 16.97
C LEU A 44 -16.12 26.36 16.28
N GLU A 45 -16.47 27.65 16.28
CA GLU A 45 -17.74 28.18 15.76
C GLU A 45 -17.95 27.92 14.26
N ARG A 46 -16.87 27.85 13.45
CA ARG A 46 -16.95 27.68 11.99
C ARG A 46 -17.29 26.26 11.54
N TYR A 47 -17.23 25.29 12.44
CA TYR A 47 -17.24 23.87 12.08
C TYR A 47 -18.37 23.06 12.70
N SER A 48 -19.23 23.69 13.51
CA SER A 48 -20.45 23.10 14.07
C SER A 48 -21.70 23.67 13.42
N GLY A 49 -22.79 22.91 13.37
CA GLY A 49 -24.07 23.41 12.88
C GLY A 49 -25.09 22.32 12.57
N TYR A 50 -26.10 22.67 11.77
CA TYR A 50 -27.20 21.78 11.41
C TYR A 50 -27.26 21.48 9.91
N LEU A 51 -27.62 20.26 9.56
CA LEU A 51 -27.94 19.79 8.21
C LEU A 51 -29.45 19.49 8.17
N SER A 52 -30.20 20.19 7.33
CA SER A 52 -31.66 20.25 7.36
C SER A 52 -32.29 19.18 6.46
N VAL A 53 -32.43 17.97 6.94
CA VAL A 53 -32.91 16.80 6.18
C VAL A 53 -34.42 16.62 6.30
N GLY A 54 -34.97 15.65 5.57
CA GLY A 54 -36.42 15.42 5.45
C GLY A 54 -37.02 16.12 4.21
N PRO A 55 -38.20 15.69 3.74
CA PRO A 55 -38.89 16.27 2.57
C PRO A 55 -39.04 17.79 2.56
N ALA A 56 -39.24 18.41 3.72
CA ALA A 56 -39.42 19.86 3.91
C ALA A 56 -38.27 20.51 4.71
N GLY A 57 -37.19 19.78 5.01
CA GLY A 57 -36.11 20.26 5.87
C GLY A 57 -36.50 20.31 7.35
N GLU A 58 -37.47 19.50 7.76
CA GLU A 58 -38.03 19.47 9.11
C GLU A 58 -37.09 18.87 10.16
N HIS A 59 -36.10 18.08 9.74
CA HIS A 59 -35.18 17.35 10.60
C HIS A 59 -33.81 18.03 10.58
N GLN A 60 -33.27 18.34 11.75
CA GLN A 60 -32.03 19.10 11.88
C GLN A 60 -30.97 18.20 12.51
N LEU A 61 -30.08 17.66 11.67
CA LEU A 61 -28.96 16.83 12.13
C LEU A 61 -27.79 17.71 12.54
N HIS A 62 -27.43 17.68 13.82
CA HIS A 62 -26.26 18.36 14.33
C HIS A 62 -24.98 17.67 13.84
N TYR A 63 -24.06 18.46 13.30
CA TYR A 63 -22.74 18.01 12.92
C TYR A 63 -21.64 18.84 13.56
N TRP A 64 -20.48 18.22 13.71
CA TRP A 64 -19.23 18.93 14.00
C TRP A 64 -18.12 18.40 13.09
N LEU A 65 -17.48 19.30 12.35
CA LEU A 65 -16.35 19.02 11.48
C LEU A 65 -15.03 19.28 12.22
N ALA A 66 -14.23 18.24 12.46
CA ALA A 66 -12.84 18.39 12.85
C ALA A 66 -11.97 18.40 11.59
N GLN A 67 -11.52 19.57 11.14
CA GLN A 67 -10.69 19.67 9.94
C GLN A 67 -9.31 19.05 10.10
N SER A 68 -8.73 18.60 8.98
CA SER A 68 -7.35 18.12 8.93
C SER A 68 -6.37 19.17 9.43
N GLN A 69 -5.48 18.77 10.35
CA GLN A 69 -4.36 19.59 10.83
C GLN A 69 -3.24 19.71 9.79
N ASN A 70 -3.29 18.91 8.71
CA ASN A 70 -2.32 18.96 7.62
C ASN A 70 -2.83 19.83 6.44
N ASP A 71 -3.60 19.27 5.50
CA ASP A 71 -4.18 20.05 4.39
C ASP A 71 -5.65 19.63 4.16
N PRO A 72 -6.64 20.35 4.72
CA PRO A 72 -8.05 19.99 4.61
C PRO A 72 -8.62 20.06 3.19
N THR A 73 -7.91 20.64 2.23
CA THR A 73 -8.32 20.68 0.80
C THR A 73 -7.86 19.47 -0.01
N LYS A 74 -6.93 18.67 0.54
CA LYS A 74 -6.37 17.48 -0.12
C LYS A 74 -6.54 16.21 0.70
N ASP A 75 -6.59 16.35 2.02
CA ASP A 75 -6.75 15.24 2.93
C ASP A 75 -8.18 14.69 2.88
N PRO A 76 -8.36 13.38 3.11
CA PRO A 76 -9.66 12.74 2.99
C PRO A 76 -10.67 13.27 4.00
N LEU A 77 -11.95 13.16 3.63
CA LEU A 77 -13.08 13.35 4.52
C LEU A 77 -13.53 12.00 5.08
N ILE A 78 -13.62 11.89 6.41
CA ILE A 78 -14.22 10.75 7.11
C ILE A 78 -15.56 11.20 7.67
N VAL A 79 -16.65 10.53 7.32
CA VAL A 79 -17.94 10.69 8.02
C VAL A 79 -18.01 9.68 9.14
N TRP A 80 -18.18 10.15 10.38
CA TRP A 80 -18.29 9.31 11.56
C TRP A 80 -19.74 9.21 12.06
N LEU A 81 -20.25 7.98 12.17
CA LEU A 81 -21.58 7.67 12.68
C LEU A 81 -21.48 6.71 13.88
N SER A 82 -21.77 7.21 15.07
CA SER A 82 -21.88 6.38 16.27
C SER A 82 -23.17 5.56 16.29
N GLY A 83 -23.13 4.44 17.02
CA GLY A 83 -24.25 3.52 17.16
C GLY A 83 -25.24 3.84 18.27
N GLY A 84 -25.72 2.81 18.97
CA GLY A 84 -26.75 2.94 20.00
C GLY A 84 -27.99 2.10 19.71
N PRO A 85 -28.89 2.44 18.76
CA PRO A 85 -28.85 3.40 17.63
C PRO A 85 -28.93 4.91 17.98
N GLY A 86 -29.08 5.27 19.25
CA GLY A 86 -29.35 6.65 19.68
C GLY A 86 -28.17 7.43 20.26
N CYS A 87 -26.92 7.03 19.99
CA CYS A 87 -25.74 7.66 20.58
C CYS A 87 -25.18 8.78 19.70
N SER A 88 -24.84 9.90 20.34
CA SER A 88 -24.27 11.07 19.67
C SER A 88 -22.84 10.80 19.17
N SER A 89 -22.53 11.17 17.93
CA SER A 89 -21.17 11.08 17.39
C SER A 89 -20.17 12.00 18.09
N LEU A 90 -20.65 13.05 18.78
CA LEU A 90 -19.80 13.88 19.63
C LEU A 90 -19.20 13.12 20.81
N TYR A 91 -19.84 12.03 21.27
CA TYR A 91 -19.24 11.18 22.29
C TYR A 91 -17.89 10.66 21.80
N LYS A 92 -17.85 10.03 20.61
CA LYS A 92 -16.61 9.50 20.01
C LYS A 92 -15.61 10.57 19.62
N MET A 93 -16.07 11.77 19.32
CA MET A 93 -15.20 12.92 19.11
C MET A 93 -14.42 13.26 20.39
N PHE A 94 -15.12 13.37 21.53
CA PHE A 94 -14.51 13.73 22.82
C PHE A 94 -13.94 12.55 23.63
N SER A 95 -14.19 11.31 23.16
CA SER A 95 -13.81 10.08 23.84
C SER A 95 -12.75 9.26 23.08
N GLY A 96 -12.06 9.85 22.10
CA GLY A 96 -10.88 9.19 21.52
C GLY A 96 -10.54 9.53 20.07
N THR A 97 -11.51 9.81 19.19
CA THR A 97 -11.20 9.98 17.76
C THR A 97 -11.00 11.43 17.34
N GLY A 98 -11.55 12.37 18.10
CA GLY A 98 -11.50 13.79 17.78
C GLY A 98 -10.26 14.50 18.34
N PRO A 99 -10.09 15.79 18.03
CA PRO A 99 -8.92 16.59 18.40
C PRO A 99 -8.75 16.82 19.91
N TYR A 100 -9.81 16.61 20.69
CA TYR A 100 -9.82 16.92 22.13
C TYR A 100 -10.45 15.79 22.93
N ILE A 101 -9.94 15.58 24.14
CA ILE A 101 -10.52 14.70 25.16
C ILE A 101 -11.07 15.58 26.27
N VAL A 102 -12.28 15.29 26.73
CA VAL A 102 -12.85 15.97 27.90
C VAL A 102 -12.25 15.37 29.17
N ARG A 103 -11.64 16.22 29.99
CA ARG A 103 -11.03 15.89 31.28
C ARG A 103 -11.74 16.62 32.40
N MET A 104 -11.56 16.12 33.62
CA MET A 104 -11.93 16.84 34.83
C MET A 104 -10.76 16.90 35.80
N ASN A 105 -10.65 18.01 36.53
CA ASN A 105 -9.82 18.12 37.72
C ASN A 105 -10.59 18.88 38.82
N SER A 106 -10.44 18.47 40.07
CA SER A 106 -11.09 19.09 41.25
C SER A 106 -10.84 20.60 41.37
N SER A 107 -9.71 21.11 40.86
CA SER A 107 -9.33 22.53 40.90
C SER A 107 -9.77 23.33 39.66
N ARG A 108 -9.99 22.68 38.51
CA ARG A 108 -10.28 23.35 37.22
C ARG A 108 -11.67 23.05 36.66
N GLY A 109 -12.43 22.15 37.28
CA GLY A 109 -13.68 21.66 36.71
C GLY A 109 -13.43 20.85 35.44
N VAL A 110 -14.38 20.92 34.49
CA VAL A 110 -14.31 20.18 33.21
C VAL A 110 -13.61 21.02 32.14
N TYR A 111 -12.58 20.45 31.51
CA TYR A 111 -11.74 21.13 30.51
C TYR A 111 -11.39 20.20 29.33
N LEU A 112 -10.89 20.79 28.24
CA LEU A 112 -10.40 20.04 27.08
C LEU A 112 -8.88 19.85 27.15
N GLU A 113 -8.44 18.63 26.87
CA GLU A 113 -7.04 18.30 26.63
C GLU A 113 -6.85 17.93 25.15
N GLY A 114 -5.73 18.34 24.55
CA GLY A 114 -5.41 17.97 23.17
C GLY A 114 -5.18 16.46 23.03
N ASN A 115 -5.77 15.87 21.99
CA ASN A 115 -5.59 14.45 21.67
C ASN A 115 -4.45 14.28 20.65
N PRO A 116 -3.26 13.78 21.06
CA PRO A 116 -2.16 13.55 20.14
C PRO A 116 -2.44 12.43 19.13
N TYR A 117 -3.49 11.64 19.34
CA TYR A 117 -3.86 10.51 18.49
C TYR A 117 -5.14 10.76 17.70
N SER A 118 -5.54 12.02 17.48
CA SER A 118 -6.79 12.30 16.76
C SER A 118 -6.77 11.85 15.29
N LEU A 119 -7.95 11.51 14.76
CA LEU A 119 -8.15 11.25 13.33
C LEU A 119 -8.01 12.51 12.48
N ASN A 120 -8.14 13.68 13.09
CA ASN A 120 -8.01 14.92 12.35
C ASN A 120 -6.55 15.37 12.11
N ARG A 121 -5.54 14.56 12.45
CA ARG A 121 -4.14 14.87 12.13
C ARG A 121 -3.83 14.89 10.63
N ASN A 122 -4.47 14.02 9.84
CA ASN A 122 -4.26 13.92 8.38
C ASN A 122 -5.56 13.63 7.58
N ALA A 123 -6.71 13.99 8.14
CA ALA A 123 -8.04 13.80 7.55
C ALA A 123 -8.98 14.84 8.17
N SER A 124 -10.02 15.23 7.46
CA SER A 124 -11.14 15.96 8.08
C SER A 124 -12.18 14.94 8.53
N VAL A 125 -12.73 15.09 9.74
CA VAL A 125 -13.72 14.16 10.28
C VAL A 125 -15.03 14.89 10.55
N LEU A 126 -16.09 14.46 9.88
CA LEU A 126 -17.44 14.96 10.01
C LEU A 126 -18.23 14.05 10.95
N TYR A 127 -18.41 14.49 12.20
CA TYR A 127 -19.22 13.78 13.20
C TYR A 127 -20.69 14.19 13.05
N ILE A 128 -21.54 13.27 12.62
CA ILE A 128 -22.99 13.51 12.48
C ILE A 128 -23.72 12.77 13.58
N SER A 129 -24.55 13.47 14.35
CA SER A 129 -25.42 12.85 15.34
C SER A 129 -26.75 12.51 14.68
N ALA A 130 -26.97 11.23 14.39
CA ALA A 130 -28.18 10.72 13.75
C ALA A 130 -28.74 9.55 14.57
N PRO A 131 -30.05 9.26 14.53
CA PRO A 131 -31.11 9.86 13.69
C PRO A 131 -31.53 11.28 14.10
N ALA A 132 -32.37 11.91 13.28
CA ALA A 132 -33.05 13.13 13.67
C ALA A 132 -34.04 12.84 14.81
N ASN A 133 -34.15 13.81 15.71
CA ASN A 133 -34.89 13.75 16.97
C ASN A 133 -34.21 13.00 18.13
N PHE A 134 -33.69 13.81 19.06
CA PHE A 134 -33.08 13.54 20.37
C PHE A 134 -31.73 12.83 20.44
N VAL A 135 -31.04 12.58 19.32
CA VAL A 135 -29.64 12.13 19.35
C VAL A 135 -28.69 13.32 19.43
N GLY A 136 -28.01 13.47 20.57
CA GLY A 136 -27.17 14.64 20.85
C GLY A 136 -27.98 15.93 20.76
N PHE A 137 -27.56 16.85 19.91
CA PHE A 137 -28.28 18.12 19.63
C PHE A 137 -29.19 18.08 18.41
N SER A 138 -29.32 16.92 17.74
CA SER A 138 -30.21 16.78 16.59
C SER A 138 -31.67 16.79 17.03
N TYR A 139 -32.52 17.49 16.28
CA TYR A 139 -33.92 17.71 16.65
C TYR A 139 -34.84 17.67 15.43
N SER A 140 -36.14 17.55 15.69
CA SER A 140 -37.20 17.64 14.70
C SER A 140 -38.06 18.87 14.97
N THR A 141 -38.54 19.50 13.90
CA THR A 141 -39.54 20.58 13.97
C THR A 141 -40.97 20.07 13.86
N ILE A 142 -41.15 18.79 13.53
CA ILE A 142 -42.45 18.13 13.54
C ILE A 142 -42.86 17.87 15.00
N VAL A 143 -44.09 18.26 15.34
CA VAL A 143 -44.73 17.94 16.62
C VAL A 143 -44.95 16.43 16.69
N ASP A 144 -44.54 15.80 17.79
CA ASP A 144 -44.69 14.36 18.04
C ASP A 144 -44.01 13.44 17.01
N ASP A 145 -42.87 13.85 16.42
CA ASP A 145 -42.04 13.02 15.53
C ASP A 145 -41.34 11.88 16.29
N ASN A 146 -42.13 10.90 16.72
CA ASN A 146 -41.77 9.93 17.73
C ASN A 146 -41.42 8.57 17.16
N SER A 147 -41.02 8.46 15.89
CA SER A 147 -40.59 7.19 15.30
C SER A 147 -39.53 7.35 14.21
N THR A 148 -38.61 6.41 14.18
CA THR A 148 -37.56 6.34 13.15
C THR A 148 -37.11 4.89 12.93
N ASN A 149 -36.33 4.66 11.89
CA ASN A 149 -35.86 3.33 11.51
C ASN A 149 -34.56 3.41 10.69
N ASP A 150 -34.00 2.25 10.38
CA ASP A 150 -32.75 2.13 9.61
C ASP A 150 -32.83 2.83 8.24
N ASN A 151 -33.95 2.70 7.53
CA ASN A 151 -34.15 3.30 6.21
C ASN A 151 -34.27 4.82 6.26
N LYS A 152 -35.07 5.36 7.18
CA LYS A 152 -35.26 6.81 7.40
C LYS A 152 -33.90 7.43 7.74
N THR A 153 -33.20 6.84 8.71
CA THR A 153 -31.86 7.29 9.14
C THR A 153 -30.85 7.25 8.01
N THR A 154 -30.83 6.19 7.19
CA THR A 154 -29.93 6.08 6.03
C THR A 154 -30.23 7.14 4.97
N SER A 155 -31.50 7.39 4.67
CA SER A 155 -31.94 8.42 3.73
C SER A 155 -31.56 9.82 4.21
N GLU A 156 -31.73 10.09 5.50
CA GLU A 156 -31.38 11.36 6.13
C GLU A 156 -29.86 11.58 6.19
N ASN A 157 -29.07 10.56 6.52
CA ASN A 157 -27.61 10.63 6.47
C ASN A 157 -27.09 10.95 5.05
N TRP A 158 -27.73 10.38 4.02
CA TRP A 158 -27.46 10.73 2.63
C TRP A 158 -27.75 12.20 2.33
N GLN A 159 -28.95 12.68 2.68
CA GLN A 159 -29.33 14.08 2.50
C GLN A 159 -28.39 15.02 3.27
N ALA A 160 -27.97 14.62 4.48
CA ALA A 160 -27.02 15.36 5.29
C ALA A 160 -25.68 15.54 4.58
N LEU A 161 -25.12 14.48 3.98
CA LEU A 161 -23.88 14.58 3.22
C LEU A 161 -24.02 15.47 1.99
N VAL A 162 -25.14 15.39 1.27
CA VAL A 162 -25.42 16.29 0.12
C VAL A 162 -25.49 17.75 0.58
N GLN A 163 -26.15 18.03 1.70
CA GLN A 163 -26.19 19.38 2.26
C GLN A 163 -24.84 19.85 2.79
N PHE A 164 -24.07 18.95 3.40
CA PHE A 164 -22.73 19.25 3.86
C PHE A 164 -21.86 19.67 2.67
N TYR A 165 -21.91 18.95 1.56
CA TYR A 165 -21.22 19.32 0.32
C TYR A 165 -21.77 20.58 -0.35
N THR A 166 -22.98 21.01 -0.03
CA THR A 166 -23.51 22.30 -0.49
C THR A 166 -22.95 23.45 0.36
N LYS A 167 -22.85 23.25 1.68
CA LYS A 167 -22.25 24.22 2.61
C LYS A 167 -20.73 24.30 2.49
N HIS A 168 -20.07 23.17 2.21
CA HIS A 168 -18.61 23.03 2.16
C HIS A 168 -18.17 22.37 0.84
N PRO A 169 -18.26 23.09 -0.29
CA PRO A 169 -18.07 22.51 -1.63
C PRO A 169 -16.65 21.96 -1.88
N THR A 170 -15.64 22.45 -1.17
CA THR A 170 -14.25 21.97 -1.29
C THR A 170 -14.07 20.50 -0.93
N PHE A 171 -14.96 19.93 -0.12
CA PHE A 171 -14.89 18.51 0.25
C PHE A 171 -15.45 17.55 -0.81
N ARG A 172 -16.03 18.05 -1.91
CA ARG A 172 -16.53 17.19 -3.00
C ARG A 172 -15.40 16.49 -3.76
N ASP A 173 -14.23 17.12 -3.83
CA ASP A 173 -13.10 16.66 -4.65
C ASP A 173 -12.11 15.78 -3.87
N VAL A 174 -12.27 15.65 -2.54
CA VAL A 174 -11.39 14.80 -1.71
C VAL A 174 -11.92 13.37 -1.62
N ASP A 175 -11.03 12.44 -1.25
CA ASP A 175 -11.41 11.05 -1.00
C ASP A 175 -12.38 10.97 0.20
N LEU A 176 -13.52 10.28 0.04
CA LEU A 176 -14.53 10.09 1.07
C LEU A 176 -14.38 8.72 1.74
N TYR A 177 -14.49 8.68 3.06
CA TYR A 177 -14.52 7.47 3.86
C TYR A 177 -15.70 7.49 4.83
N LEU A 178 -16.29 6.33 5.07
CA LEU A 178 -17.31 6.16 6.10
C LEU A 178 -16.73 5.37 7.26
N SER A 179 -16.97 5.81 8.48
CA SER A 179 -16.57 5.14 9.70
C SER A 179 -17.67 5.16 10.75
N GLY A 180 -17.71 4.15 11.59
CA GLY A 180 -18.67 4.09 12.69
C GLY A 180 -18.45 2.87 13.57
N ASP A 181 -19.12 2.88 14.71
CA ASP A 181 -18.95 1.84 15.72
C ASP A 181 -20.26 1.37 16.35
N SER A 182 -20.24 0.18 16.95
CA SER A 182 -21.43 -0.43 17.55
C SER A 182 -22.56 -0.53 16.50
N TYR A 183 -23.78 -0.11 16.82
CA TYR A 183 -24.88 -0.03 15.83
C TYR A 183 -24.58 0.90 14.64
N GLY A 184 -23.58 1.78 14.76
CA GLY A 184 -23.05 2.59 13.67
C GLY A 184 -22.47 1.74 12.56
N GLY A 185 -22.06 0.48 12.83
CA GLY A 185 -21.73 -0.49 11.79
C GLY A 185 -22.89 -0.80 10.84
N THR A 186 -24.13 -0.83 11.37
CA THR A 186 -25.34 -0.94 10.55
C THR A 186 -25.57 0.35 9.75
N PHE A 187 -25.49 1.51 10.39
CA PHE A 187 -25.65 2.80 9.70
C PHE A 187 -24.65 2.96 8.55
N VAL A 188 -23.38 2.68 8.81
CA VAL A 188 -22.29 2.83 7.85
C VAL A 188 -22.40 1.86 6.69
N ALA A 189 -22.78 0.59 6.93
CA ALA A 189 -22.98 -0.38 5.85
C ALA A 189 -24.15 0.02 4.94
N LEU A 190 -25.29 0.38 5.51
CA LEU A 190 -26.47 0.85 4.77
C LEU A 190 -26.15 2.13 3.99
N PHE A 191 -25.47 3.07 4.64
CA PHE A 191 -25.10 4.35 4.05
C PHE A 191 -24.10 4.20 2.90
N ALA A 192 -23.08 3.35 3.04
CA ALA A 192 -22.16 3.03 1.96
C ALA A 192 -22.90 2.49 0.72
N SER A 193 -23.84 1.57 0.94
CA SER A 193 -24.68 1.04 -0.14
C SER A 193 -25.53 2.13 -0.80
N LYS A 194 -26.05 3.09 -0.03
CA LYS A 194 -26.85 4.20 -0.56
C LYS A 194 -26.00 5.18 -1.37
N ILE A 195 -24.78 5.48 -0.90
CA ILE A 195 -23.83 6.32 -1.66
C ILE A 195 -23.48 5.66 -2.99
N LEU A 196 -23.17 4.36 -2.99
CA LEU A 196 -22.83 3.64 -4.23
C LEU A 196 -23.99 3.59 -5.23
N GLU A 197 -25.23 3.45 -4.75
CA GLU A 197 -26.44 3.56 -5.58
C GLU A 197 -26.56 4.95 -6.22
N LYS A 198 -26.21 6.02 -5.48
CA LYS A 198 -26.36 7.42 -5.91
C LYS A 198 -25.12 8.03 -6.56
N MET A 199 -23.99 7.32 -6.57
CA MET A 199 -22.72 7.77 -7.13
C MET A 199 -22.79 8.21 -8.61
N PRO A 200 -23.60 7.57 -9.49
CA PRO A 200 -23.76 8.03 -10.87
C PRO A 200 -24.43 9.41 -11.00
N GLU A 201 -25.25 9.79 -10.01
CA GLU A 201 -26.03 11.05 -10.01
C GLU A 201 -25.28 12.19 -9.30
N TYR A 202 -24.53 11.87 -8.25
CA TYR A 202 -23.79 12.82 -7.42
C TYR A 202 -22.36 12.33 -7.34
N HIS A 203 -21.44 12.97 -8.07
CA HIS A 203 -20.01 12.62 -8.11
C HIS A 203 -19.39 12.55 -6.70
N MET A 204 -19.47 11.39 -6.05
CA MET A 204 -18.95 11.13 -4.71
C MET A 204 -17.83 10.10 -4.80
N ASN A 205 -16.71 10.40 -4.15
CA ASN A 205 -15.49 9.62 -4.28
C ASN A 205 -15.29 8.66 -3.08
N LEU A 206 -16.22 7.73 -2.87
CA LEU A 206 -16.14 6.78 -1.75
C LEU A 206 -14.93 5.83 -1.92
N LYS A 207 -13.97 5.93 -1.00
CA LYS A 207 -12.72 5.16 -1.00
C LYS A 207 -12.61 4.12 0.11
N GLY A 208 -13.58 4.00 1.00
CA GLY A 208 -13.61 2.87 1.92
C GLY A 208 -14.58 3.04 3.08
N VAL A 209 -14.84 1.91 3.73
CA VAL A 209 -15.77 1.75 4.84
C VAL A 209 -15.08 1.06 6.01
N ALA A 210 -15.00 1.73 7.15
CA ALA A 210 -14.42 1.22 8.39
C ALA A 210 -15.54 0.97 9.41
N ILE A 211 -15.62 -0.22 9.97
CA ILE A 211 -16.62 -0.54 10.99
C ILE A 211 -15.88 -1.10 12.21
N GLY A 212 -15.88 -0.32 13.28
CA GLY A 212 -15.24 -0.67 14.54
C GLY A 212 -16.22 -1.32 15.50
N ASN A 213 -15.94 -2.52 16.00
CA ASN A 213 -16.80 -3.22 16.95
C ASN A 213 -18.28 -3.16 16.51
N GLY A 214 -18.53 -3.46 15.24
CA GLY A 214 -19.83 -3.21 14.62
C GLY A 214 -20.88 -4.24 15.00
N MET A 215 -22.12 -3.79 15.17
CA MET A 215 -23.28 -4.68 15.10
C MET A 215 -23.57 -4.97 13.63
N VAL A 216 -22.95 -6.02 13.11
CA VAL A 216 -23.07 -6.44 11.69
C VAL A 216 -24.09 -7.55 11.49
N ASP A 217 -24.39 -8.32 12.55
CA ASP A 217 -25.36 -9.40 12.52
C ASP A 217 -25.92 -9.65 13.93
N ALA A 218 -27.23 -9.45 14.10
CA ALA A 218 -27.92 -9.53 15.39
C ALA A 218 -28.11 -10.97 15.89
N ALA A 219 -28.08 -11.97 14.99
CA ALA A 219 -28.10 -13.37 15.41
C ALA A 219 -26.73 -13.79 15.90
N LEU A 220 -25.65 -13.36 15.23
CA LEU A 220 -24.29 -13.62 15.68
C LEU A 220 -23.98 -12.95 17.01
N GLU A 221 -24.48 -11.74 17.27
CA GLU A 221 -24.21 -11.05 18.55
C GLU A 221 -24.78 -11.83 19.74
N ARG A 222 -26.07 -12.17 19.67
CA ARG A 222 -26.70 -13.06 20.66
C ARG A 222 -25.95 -14.37 20.81
N ALA A 223 -25.42 -14.90 19.70
CA ALA A 223 -24.66 -16.15 19.67
C ALA A 223 -23.24 -16.10 20.22
N THR A 224 -22.69 -14.92 20.45
CA THR A 224 -21.29 -14.79 20.87
C THR A 224 -21.11 -14.18 22.25
N VAL A 225 -22.03 -13.34 22.75
CA VAL A 225 -21.85 -12.63 24.04
C VAL A 225 -21.64 -13.59 25.22
N ILE A 226 -22.54 -14.53 25.46
CA ILE A 226 -22.45 -15.44 26.63
C ILE A 226 -21.23 -16.38 26.54
N PRO A 227 -20.97 -17.06 25.40
CA PRO A 227 -19.73 -17.83 25.25
C PRO A 227 -18.47 -17.00 25.45
N TYR A 228 -18.46 -15.75 24.98
CA TYR A 228 -17.32 -14.84 25.13
C TYR A 228 -17.05 -14.51 26.60
N LEU A 229 -18.09 -14.13 27.36
CA LEU A 229 -17.99 -13.85 28.79
C LEU A 229 -17.55 -15.09 29.59
N TYR A 230 -18.08 -16.27 29.25
CA TYR A 230 -17.64 -17.54 29.85
C TYR A 230 -16.16 -17.84 29.58
N GLN A 231 -15.69 -17.64 28.34
CA GLN A 231 -14.28 -17.84 27.97
C GLN A 231 -13.33 -16.84 28.65
N HIS A 232 -13.83 -15.68 29.07
CA HIS A 232 -13.10 -14.70 29.88
C HIS A 232 -13.24 -14.95 31.39
N GLY A 233 -13.86 -16.06 31.80
CA GLY A 233 -14.01 -16.45 33.20
C GLY A 233 -15.04 -15.63 33.99
N LEU A 234 -15.89 -14.86 33.32
CA LEU A 234 -16.88 -13.98 33.96
C LEU A 234 -18.21 -14.68 34.25
N ILE A 235 -18.44 -15.86 33.67
CA ILE A 235 -19.65 -16.67 33.89
C ILE A 235 -19.22 -18.02 34.49
N ALA A 236 -19.85 -18.42 35.59
CA ALA A 236 -19.61 -19.71 36.22
C ALA A 236 -20.06 -20.88 35.31
N ILE A 237 -19.41 -22.04 35.45
CA ILE A 237 -19.73 -23.22 34.63
C ILE A 237 -21.19 -23.65 34.75
N GLN A 238 -21.79 -23.53 35.95
CA GLN A 238 -23.19 -23.90 36.20
C GLN A 238 -24.14 -23.00 35.42
N ASP A 239 -23.88 -21.69 35.39
CA ASP A 239 -24.67 -20.72 34.65
C ASP A 239 -24.51 -20.87 33.14
N TYR A 240 -23.29 -21.19 32.67
CA TYR A 240 -23.06 -21.49 31.26
C TYR A 240 -23.78 -22.77 30.83
N GLN A 241 -23.76 -23.83 31.65
CA GLN A 241 -24.52 -25.06 31.39
C GLN A 241 -26.03 -24.81 31.40
N ARG A 242 -26.52 -23.97 32.31
CA ARG A 242 -27.93 -23.54 32.34
C ARG A 242 -28.31 -22.83 31.05
N TYR A 243 -27.47 -21.90 30.58
CA TYR A 243 -27.64 -21.25 29.28
C TYR A 243 -27.67 -22.26 28.13
N LEU A 244 -26.73 -23.22 28.09
CA LEU A 244 -26.73 -24.26 27.05
C LEU A 244 -28.01 -25.10 27.04
N ASN A 245 -28.51 -25.49 28.20
CA ASN A 245 -29.71 -26.31 28.30
C ASN A 245 -30.98 -25.54 27.96
N GLU A 246 -31.10 -24.29 28.43
CA GLU A 246 -32.32 -23.50 28.29
C GLU A 246 -32.42 -22.74 26.96
N CYS A 247 -31.30 -22.43 26.30
CA CYS A 247 -31.25 -21.62 25.07
C CYS A 247 -30.69 -22.36 23.84
N CYS A 248 -29.94 -23.45 24.04
CA CYS A 248 -29.09 -24.01 23.00
C CYS A 248 -29.38 -25.48 22.65
N GLY A 249 -30.39 -26.10 23.27
CA GLY A 249 -30.61 -27.54 23.11
C GLY A 249 -29.42 -28.39 23.59
N GLY A 250 -28.61 -27.88 24.52
CA GLY A 250 -27.46 -28.57 25.11
C GLY A 250 -26.14 -28.46 24.33
N GLN A 251 -26.08 -27.74 23.20
CA GLN A 251 -24.86 -27.62 22.38
C GLN A 251 -24.41 -26.16 22.21
N ALA A 252 -23.11 -25.89 22.37
CA ALA A 252 -22.56 -24.54 22.21
C ALA A 252 -22.48 -24.09 20.74
N GLU A 253 -22.32 -25.03 19.82
CA GLU A 253 -22.20 -24.75 18.39
C GLU A 253 -23.58 -24.39 17.79
N GLY A 254 -23.69 -23.20 17.19
CA GLY A 254 -24.95 -22.69 16.64
C GLY A 254 -25.90 -21.99 17.65
N CYS A 255 -25.50 -21.80 18.91
CA CYS A 255 -26.36 -21.20 19.94
C CYS A 255 -26.19 -19.69 20.19
N PRO A 256 -27.27 -18.90 20.40
CA PRO A 256 -28.67 -19.17 20.11
C PRO A 256 -28.98 -18.47 18.79
N THR A 257 -28.64 -19.11 17.67
CA THR A 257 -29.09 -18.58 16.38
C THR A 257 -30.57 -18.88 16.12
N ARG A 258 -31.23 -19.71 16.96
CA ARG A 258 -32.57 -20.26 16.70
C ARG A 258 -33.62 -20.05 17.79
N ASP A 259 -33.26 -19.94 19.07
CA ASP A 259 -34.24 -19.73 20.14
C ASP A 259 -34.40 -18.23 20.47
N THR A 260 -35.52 -17.66 20.05
CA THR A 260 -35.88 -16.26 20.33
C THR A 260 -36.91 -16.13 21.44
N SER A 261 -37.13 -17.17 22.26
CA SER A 261 -38.10 -17.14 23.35
C SER A 261 -37.76 -16.07 24.39
N LEU A 262 -38.80 -15.52 25.02
CA LEU A 262 -38.65 -14.53 26.10
C LEU A 262 -37.82 -15.08 27.26
N ARG A 263 -37.91 -16.39 27.53
CA ARG A 263 -37.13 -17.08 28.54
C ARG A 263 -35.64 -17.00 28.25
N CYS A 264 -35.24 -17.35 27.02
CA CYS A 264 -33.82 -17.33 26.65
C CYS A 264 -33.28 -15.89 26.64
N GLN A 265 -34.04 -14.94 26.10
CA GLN A 265 -33.66 -13.51 26.10
C GLN A 265 -33.41 -13.02 27.53
N LYS A 266 -34.33 -13.31 28.46
CA LYS A 266 -34.19 -12.94 29.86
C LYS A 266 -32.96 -13.57 30.51
N LEU A 267 -32.73 -14.87 30.30
CA LEU A 267 -31.55 -15.55 30.85
C LEU A 267 -30.25 -14.94 30.31
N THR A 268 -30.17 -14.69 29.01
CA THR A 268 -29.01 -14.02 28.39
C THR A 268 -28.79 -12.62 28.97
N ASP A 269 -29.84 -11.83 29.13
CA ASP A 269 -29.73 -10.49 29.70
C ASP A 269 -29.33 -10.52 31.18
N ASP A 270 -29.92 -11.41 31.98
CA ASP A 270 -29.60 -11.59 33.40
C ASP A 270 -28.12 -11.99 33.59
N LEU A 271 -27.64 -12.95 32.79
CA LEU A 271 -26.24 -13.39 32.82
C LEU A 271 -25.29 -12.27 32.38
N LYS A 272 -25.58 -11.62 31.25
CA LYS A 272 -24.79 -10.51 30.72
C LYS A 272 -24.68 -9.37 31.73
N ILE A 273 -25.80 -8.94 32.32
CA ILE A 273 -25.83 -7.85 33.29
C ILE A 273 -25.13 -8.27 34.58
N GLY A 274 -25.45 -9.44 35.11
CA GLY A 274 -24.88 -9.95 36.36
C GLY A 274 -23.36 -10.08 36.29
N SER A 275 -22.82 -10.61 35.19
CA SER A 275 -21.37 -10.81 35.00
C SER A 275 -20.61 -9.54 34.60
N THR A 276 -21.30 -8.44 34.29
CA THR A 276 -20.66 -7.18 33.87
C THR A 276 -21.05 -6.05 34.82
N TYR A 277 -22.03 -5.21 34.46
CA TYR A 277 -22.47 -4.07 35.26
C TYR A 277 -22.79 -4.45 36.71
N GLY A 278 -23.50 -5.57 36.92
CA GLY A 278 -23.85 -6.07 38.25
C GLY A 278 -22.65 -6.51 39.11
N SER A 279 -21.51 -6.73 38.48
CA SER A 279 -20.22 -7.04 39.11
C SER A 279 -19.21 -5.88 39.05
N GLY A 280 -19.63 -4.70 38.58
CA GLY A 280 -18.76 -3.54 38.43
C GLY A 280 -17.75 -3.61 37.27
N ILE A 281 -18.01 -4.44 36.24
CA ILE A 281 -17.15 -4.59 35.06
C ILE A 281 -17.83 -3.96 33.83
N ASP A 282 -17.11 -3.16 33.05
CA ASP A 282 -17.63 -2.56 31.82
C ASP A 282 -17.80 -3.63 30.71
N PRO A 283 -19.01 -3.91 30.22
CA PRO A 283 -19.20 -4.88 29.13
C PRO A 283 -18.54 -4.46 27.81
N TYR A 284 -18.18 -3.18 27.67
CA TYR A 284 -17.50 -2.64 26.50
C TYR A 284 -15.98 -2.62 26.65
N GLY A 285 -15.46 -3.05 27.80
CA GLY A 285 -14.04 -3.15 28.11
C GLY A 285 -13.83 -4.04 29.33
N LEU A 286 -13.64 -5.35 29.13
CA LEU A 286 -13.64 -6.35 30.22
C LEU A 286 -12.54 -6.19 31.29
N HIS A 287 -11.56 -5.32 31.07
CA HIS A 287 -10.54 -4.95 32.06
C HIS A 287 -10.82 -3.63 32.77
N HIS A 288 -11.97 -2.99 32.51
CA HIS A 288 -12.35 -1.73 33.12
C HIS A 288 -13.35 -1.94 34.25
N GLU A 289 -13.08 -1.26 35.35
CA GLU A 289 -13.97 -1.17 36.50
C GLU A 289 -14.94 0.00 36.33
N CYS A 290 -16.21 -0.27 36.61
CA CYS A 290 -17.23 0.74 36.79
C CYS A 290 -17.06 1.38 38.17
N LYS A 291 -16.52 2.61 38.21
CA LYS A 291 -16.30 3.33 39.48
C LYS A 291 -17.63 3.76 40.09
N PRO A 292 -17.91 3.52 41.40
CA PRO A 292 -19.07 4.04 42.11
C PRO A 292 -19.24 5.55 41.88
N ASP A 293 -20.48 6.02 41.73
CA ASP A 293 -20.76 7.44 41.74
C ASP A 293 -20.67 8.03 43.17
N TRP A 294 -20.99 9.31 43.31
CA TRP A 294 -20.89 10.03 44.59
C TRP A 294 -21.95 9.57 45.62
N SER A 295 -22.97 8.80 45.24
CA SER A 295 -23.90 8.15 46.18
C SER A 295 -23.42 6.79 46.65
N GLY A 296 -22.29 6.29 46.13
CA GLY A 296 -21.75 4.98 46.47
C GLY A 296 -22.36 3.83 45.65
N ASP A 297 -23.17 4.15 44.64
CA ASP A 297 -23.79 3.17 43.75
C ASP A 297 -22.88 2.93 42.53
N ILE A 298 -22.76 1.67 42.10
CA ILE A 298 -22.06 1.34 40.84
C ILE A 298 -22.88 1.97 39.69
N PRO A 299 -22.32 2.89 38.90
CA PRO A 299 -23.06 3.55 37.84
C PRO A 299 -23.42 2.54 36.76
N THR A 300 -24.55 2.77 36.12
CA THR A 300 -24.93 2.05 34.89
C THR A 300 -24.08 2.47 33.67
N ASP A 301 -23.14 3.40 33.84
CA ASP A 301 -22.22 3.89 32.81
C ASP A 301 -20.80 4.06 33.35
N CYS A 302 -19.87 3.27 32.83
CA CYS A 302 -18.53 3.06 33.40
C CYS A 302 -17.45 4.01 32.85
N ASP A 303 -17.84 5.20 32.34
CA ASP A 303 -16.96 6.12 31.60
C ASP A 303 -17.21 7.61 31.98
N ASN A 304 -16.32 8.51 31.54
CA ASN A 304 -16.39 9.97 31.73
C ASN A 304 -17.51 10.67 30.93
N THR A 305 -18.57 9.94 30.59
CA THR A 305 -19.72 10.40 29.79
C THR A 305 -20.43 11.60 30.42
N TRP A 306 -20.51 11.60 31.76
CA TRP A 306 -21.07 12.71 32.53
C TRP A 306 -20.24 13.99 32.39
N ALA A 307 -18.90 13.89 32.29
CA ALA A 307 -18.02 15.04 32.12
C ALA A 307 -18.19 15.64 30.73
N ILE A 308 -18.32 14.79 29.70
CA ILE A 308 -18.65 15.23 28.32
C ILE A 308 -20.03 15.92 28.31
N ALA A 309 -21.03 15.35 28.98
CA ALA A 309 -22.36 15.95 29.07
C ALA A 309 -22.34 17.30 29.80
N LYS A 310 -21.62 17.40 30.91
CA LYS A 310 -21.40 18.65 31.63
C LYS A 310 -20.66 19.68 30.77
N TYR A 311 -19.70 19.23 29.96
CA TYR A 311 -18.99 20.11 29.04
C TYR A 311 -19.94 20.68 27.97
N LEU A 312 -20.69 19.82 27.28
CA LEU A 312 -21.53 20.19 26.15
C LEU A 312 -22.82 20.93 26.54
N ASN A 313 -23.34 20.72 27.75
CA ASN A 313 -24.53 21.42 28.23
C ASN A 313 -24.26 22.77 28.89
N ASP A 314 -23.00 23.19 29.01
CA ASP A 314 -22.68 24.54 29.48
C ASP A 314 -23.37 25.61 28.59
N PRO A 315 -24.15 26.55 29.15
CA PRO A 315 -24.92 27.50 28.36
C PRO A 315 -24.08 28.40 27.45
N ALA A 316 -22.85 28.75 27.85
CA ALA A 316 -21.97 29.55 26.99
C ALA A 316 -21.47 28.72 25.82
N ARG A 317 -21.08 27.46 26.06
CA ARG A 317 -20.62 26.56 25.00
C ARG A 317 -21.74 26.19 24.03
N ARG A 318 -22.96 25.95 24.52
CA ARG A 318 -24.13 25.73 23.65
C ARG A 318 -24.36 26.89 22.68
N ARG A 319 -24.23 28.14 23.16
CA ARG A 319 -24.31 29.32 22.30
C ARG A 319 -23.19 29.33 21.25
N ASN A 320 -21.95 29.06 21.66
CA ASN A 320 -20.79 29.03 20.74
C ASN A 320 -20.88 27.92 19.68
N LEU A 321 -21.57 26.81 19.98
CA LEU A 321 -21.82 25.71 19.04
C LEU A 321 -23.03 25.93 18.13
N GLY A 322 -23.71 27.08 18.26
CA GLY A 322 -24.91 27.40 17.49
C GLY A 322 -26.13 26.57 17.88
N ILE A 323 -26.19 26.05 19.11
CA ILE A 323 -27.30 25.23 19.60
C ILE A 323 -28.44 26.15 20.05
N PRO A 324 -29.64 26.08 19.45
CA PRO A 324 -30.78 26.87 19.88
C PRO A 324 -31.15 26.58 21.35
N PRO A 325 -31.62 27.60 22.11
CA PRO A 325 -32.08 27.39 23.49
C PRO A 325 -33.22 26.38 23.63
N SER A 326 -34.01 26.19 22.56
CA SER A 326 -35.13 25.24 22.52
C SER A 326 -34.71 23.77 22.33
N VAL A 327 -33.47 23.50 21.92
CA VAL A 327 -32.97 22.15 21.71
C VAL A 327 -32.68 21.48 23.06
N GLN A 328 -32.95 20.19 23.17
CA GLN A 328 -32.74 19.41 24.39
C GLN A 328 -31.31 19.49 24.96
N ASP A 329 -31.15 19.11 26.21
CA ASP A 329 -29.83 18.80 26.78
C ASP A 329 -29.20 17.61 26.07
N TRP A 330 -27.90 17.74 25.80
CA TRP A 330 -27.08 16.69 25.24
C TRP A 330 -26.96 15.52 26.21
N LYS A 331 -27.17 14.32 25.68
CA LYS A 331 -26.92 13.04 26.36
C LYS A 331 -26.09 12.16 25.45
N VAL A 332 -25.30 11.27 26.04
CA VAL A 332 -24.44 10.34 25.28
C VAL A 332 -25.28 9.47 24.37
N CYS A 333 -26.27 8.78 24.93
CA CYS A 333 -27.20 7.94 24.21
C CYS A 333 -28.63 8.16 24.72
N ARG A 334 -29.60 8.06 23.82
CA ARG A 334 -30.96 7.65 24.17
C ARG A 334 -31.18 6.23 23.73
N ASN A 335 -31.92 5.47 24.54
CA ASN A 335 -32.18 4.08 24.21
C ASN A 335 -33.20 3.97 23.06
N ALA A 336 -33.26 2.80 22.41
CA ALA A 336 -34.12 2.60 21.25
C ALA A 336 -35.62 2.77 21.55
N GLN A 337 -36.06 2.51 22.79
CA GLN A 337 -37.46 2.68 23.20
C GLN A 337 -37.83 4.16 23.30
N GLN A 338 -36.93 4.99 23.85
CA GLN A 338 -37.06 6.44 23.90
C GLN A 338 -37.11 7.08 22.51
N LEU A 339 -36.50 6.43 21.52
CA LEU A 339 -36.52 6.85 20.12
C LEU A 339 -37.62 6.19 19.27
N ASN A 340 -38.34 5.20 19.84
CA ASN A 340 -39.22 4.30 19.10
C ASN A 340 -38.56 3.80 17.79
N TYR A 341 -37.31 3.35 17.93
CA TYR A 341 -36.45 3.01 16.80
C TYR A 341 -36.74 1.59 16.31
N THR A 342 -37.11 1.45 15.04
CA THR A 342 -37.31 0.13 14.40
C THR A 342 -36.04 -0.33 13.69
N LYS A 343 -35.42 -1.40 14.21
CA LYS A 343 -34.31 -2.11 13.56
C LYS A 343 -34.88 -3.01 12.46
N GLN A 344 -34.51 -2.77 11.21
CA GLN A 344 -35.07 -3.46 10.04
C GLN A 344 -34.15 -4.55 9.51
N TYR A 345 -32.83 -4.40 9.70
CA TYR A 345 -31.84 -5.30 9.13
C TYR A 345 -31.25 -6.23 10.20
N PRO A 346 -31.56 -7.54 10.16
CA PRO A 346 -30.94 -8.50 11.08
C PRO A 346 -29.46 -8.75 10.76
N THR A 347 -29.05 -8.51 9.51
CA THR A 347 -27.66 -8.63 9.04
C THR A 347 -27.36 -7.58 7.99
N VAL A 348 -26.13 -7.07 7.97
CA VAL A 348 -25.68 -6.08 6.98
C VAL A 348 -24.95 -6.71 5.79
N LEU A 349 -24.84 -8.04 5.74
CA LEU A 349 -24.11 -8.79 4.71
C LEU A 349 -24.41 -8.31 3.27
N PRO A 350 -25.68 -8.11 2.83
CA PRO A 350 -25.96 -7.63 1.47
C PRO A 350 -25.40 -6.22 1.18
N HIS A 351 -25.27 -5.39 2.20
CA HIS A 351 -24.76 -4.03 2.08
C HIS A 351 -23.24 -4.00 2.12
N VAL A 352 -22.62 -4.83 2.97
CA VAL A 352 -21.17 -5.06 2.96
C VAL A 352 -20.72 -5.59 1.60
N LYS A 353 -21.43 -6.58 1.02
CA LYS A 353 -21.14 -7.11 -0.32
C LYS A 353 -21.10 -6.01 -1.38
N ARG A 354 -22.07 -5.09 -1.36
CA ARG A 354 -22.10 -3.93 -2.27
C ARG A 354 -20.93 -2.98 -2.03
N ALA A 355 -20.56 -2.76 -0.77
CA ALA A 355 -19.48 -1.85 -0.39
C ALA A 355 -18.06 -2.40 -0.68
N LEU A 356 -17.90 -3.67 -1.03
CA LEU A 356 -16.59 -4.30 -1.30
C LEU A 356 -15.79 -3.57 -2.39
N GLU A 357 -16.46 -2.97 -3.39
CA GLU A 357 -15.78 -2.21 -4.44
C GLU A 357 -15.08 -0.95 -3.91
N ALA A 358 -15.64 -0.32 -2.87
CA ALA A 358 -15.02 0.81 -2.19
C ALA A 358 -13.89 0.35 -1.23
N GLY A 359 -13.99 -0.87 -0.71
CA GLY A 359 -13.14 -1.47 0.31
C GLY A 359 -13.81 -1.40 1.68
N VAL A 360 -13.92 -2.54 2.36
CA VAL A 360 -14.53 -2.68 3.69
C VAL A 360 -13.51 -3.24 4.67
N MET A 361 -13.39 -2.65 5.85
CA MET A 361 -12.65 -3.25 6.94
C MET A 361 -13.47 -3.25 8.22
N LEU A 362 -13.56 -4.44 8.79
CA LEU A 362 -14.03 -4.69 10.13
C LEU A 362 -12.84 -4.70 11.08
N TYR A 363 -12.92 -3.96 12.17
CA TYR A 363 -11.93 -4.04 13.25
C TYR A 363 -12.61 -4.16 14.60
N TYR A 364 -12.09 -5.03 15.46
CA TYR A 364 -12.72 -5.35 16.73
C TYR A 364 -11.69 -5.31 17.86
N GLY A 365 -11.92 -4.46 18.85
CA GLY A 365 -11.22 -4.55 20.12
C GLY A 365 -11.45 -5.89 20.80
N ASP A 366 -10.40 -6.56 21.26
CA ASP A 366 -10.47 -7.88 21.90
C ASP A 366 -10.98 -7.84 23.35
N MET A 367 -11.35 -6.67 23.87
CA MET A 367 -11.94 -6.52 25.21
C MET A 367 -13.41 -6.09 25.19
N ASP A 368 -14.03 -5.99 24.02
CA ASP A 368 -15.48 -5.73 23.90
C ASP A 368 -16.26 -7.04 23.97
N ALA A 369 -17.15 -7.18 24.96
CA ALA A 369 -17.99 -8.37 25.07
C ALA A 369 -19.27 -8.27 24.23
N ILE A 370 -19.78 -7.05 23.99
CA ILE A 370 -21.05 -6.81 23.31
C ILE A 370 -20.89 -7.01 21.81
N CYS A 371 -20.07 -6.19 21.16
CA CYS A 371 -19.73 -6.38 19.75
C CYS A 371 -18.35 -7.02 19.68
N ASN A 372 -18.26 -8.28 20.09
CA ASN A 372 -17.00 -8.98 20.31
C ASN A 372 -16.32 -9.47 19.01
N PRO A 373 -15.00 -9.74 19.02
CA PRO A 373 -14.27 -10.16 17.83
C PRO A 373 -14.72 -11.50 17.25
N ILE A 374 -15.36 -12.39 18.04
CA ILE A 374 -15.89 -13.66 17.52
C ILE A 374 -17.07 -13.41 16.59
N LEU A 375 -17.93 -12.43 16.91
CA LEU A 375 -18.98 -11.97 15.99
C LEU A 375 -18.38 -11.48 14.68
N GLY A 376 -17.36 -10.63 14.74
CA GLY A 376 -16.72 -10.08 13.55
C GLY A 376 -16.05 -11.17 12.69
N LEU A 377 -15.44 -12.17 13.34
CA LEU A 377 -14.81 -13.29 12.65
C LEU A 377 -15.84 -14.22 11.99
N ARG A 378 -16.95 -14.55 12.68
CA ARG A 378 -18.04 -15.35 12.09
C ARG A 378 -18.72 -14.64 10.93
N PHE A 379 -18.95 -13.34 11.05
CA PHE A 379 -19.47 -12.53 9.94
C PHE A 379 -18.49 -12.50 8.76
N THR A 380 -17.18 -12.43 9.04
CA THR A 380 -16.14 -12.50 8.01
C THR A 380 -16.19 -13.83 7.24
N SER A 381 -16.44 -14.95 7.92
CA SER A 381 -16.67 -16.24 7.26
C SER A 381 -17.89 -16.20 6.33
N GLN A 382 -19.00 -15.59 6.76
CA GLN A 382 -20.19 -15.41 5.91
C GLN A 382 -19.90 -14.54 4.67
N VAL A 383 -19.06 -13.50 4.81
CA VAL A 383 -18.63 -12.68 3.66
C VAL A 383 -17.82 -13.51 2.68
N PHE A 384 -16.87 -14.32 3.15
CA PHE A 384 -16.04 -15.16 2.28
C PHE A 384 -16.85 -16.24 1.57
N GLU A 385 -17.77 -16.90 2.28
CA GLU A 385 -18.71 -17.84 1.71
C GLU A 385 -19.57 -17.18 0.62
N ALA A 386 -20.20 -16.04 0.94
CA ALA A 386 -21.08 -15.33 0.03
C ALA A 386 -20.38 -14.76 -1.21
N MET A 387 -19.05 -14.68 -1.18
CA MET A 387 -18.19 -14.23 -2.29
C MET A 387 -17.42 -15.37 -2.97
N HIS A 388 -17.57 -16.61 -2.50
CA HIS A 388 -16.79 -17.78 -2.94
C HIS A 388 -15.27 -17.54 -2.86
N TRP A 389 -14.83 -16.89 -1.78
CA TRP A 389 -13.43 -16.62 -1.50
C TRP A 389 -12.84 -17.66 -0.56
N THR A 390 -11.60 -18.06 -0.81
CA THR A 390 -10.83 -18.86 0.15
C THR A 390 -10.48 -18.01 1.37
N SER A 391 -10.60 -18.58 2.57
CA SER A 391 -10.13 -17.89 3.77
C SER A 391 -8.60 -17.86 3.76
N PRO A 392 -7.97 -16.68 3.77
CA PRO A 392 -6.52 -16.57 3.90
C PRO A 392 -6.11 -16.85 5.36
N ASP A 393 -4.81 -17.00 5.58
CA ASP A 393 -4.28 -17.21 6.93
C ASP A 393 -4.55 -16.02 7.85
N TYR A 394 -4.91 -16.33 9.10
CA TYR A 394 -5.15 -15.33 10.13
C TYR A 394 -3.84 -14.98 10.86
N GLN A 395 -3.16 -13.96 10.35
CA GLN A 395 -1.77 -13.64 10.68
C GLN A 395 -1.66 -12.48 11.69
N PRO A 396 -0.65 -12.47 12.58
CA PRO A 396 -0.39 -11.33 13.44
C PRO A 396 0.01 -10.10 12.63
N TYR A 397 -0.38 -8.91 13.09
CA TYR A 397 0.16 -7.65 12.58
C TYR A 397 0.79 -6.85 13.71
N TYR A 398 1.73 -5.99 13.34
CA TYR A 398 2.61 -5.30 14.29
C TYR A 398 2.45 -3.78 14.21
N LEU A 399 2.60 -3.14 15.36
CA LEU A 399 2.68 -1.70 15.52
C LEU A 399 3.85 -1.41 16.46
N GLU A 400 4.82 -0.60 16.00
CA GLU A 400 6.04 -0.27 16.78
C GLU A 400 6.72 -1.53 17.36
N ASN A 401 6.85 -2.56 16.51
CA ASN A 401 7.44 -3.87 16.84
C ASN A 401 6.70 -4.68 17.92
N ARG A 402 5.49 -4.28 18.32
CA ARG A 402 4.61 -5.08 19.20
C ARG A 402 3.49 -5.72 18.40
N VAL A 403 3.05 -6.91 18.82
CA VAL A 403 1.87 -7.57 18.23
C VAL A 403 0.63 -6.76 18.62
N ALA A 404 0.05 -6.12 17.62
CA ALA A 404 -1.10 -5.23 17.76
C ALA A 404 -2.44 -5.96 17.64
N GLY A 405 -2.41 -7.17 17.09
CA GLY A 405 -3.57 -8.03 16.91
C GLY A 405 -3.33 -9.03 15.80
N LYS A 406 -4.42 -9.64 15.32
CA LYS A 406 -4.40 -10.52 14.16
C LYS A 406 -5.29 -9.95 13.07
N SER A 407 -4.96 -10.23 11.82
CA SER A 407 -5.72 -9.75 10.67
C SER A 407 -5.76 -10.78 9.57
N LEU A 408 -6.81 -10.69 8.77
CA LEU A 408 -6.96 -11.44 7.54
C LEU A 408 -7.58 -10.51 6.48
N GLN A 409 -7.24 -10.74 5.21
CA GLN A 409 -7.67 -9.88 4.12
C GLN A 409 -7.81 -10.68 2.83
N ASN A 410 -8.96 -10.58 2.18
CA ASN A 410 -9.19 -11.11 0.85
C ASN A 410 -10.10 -10.19 0.04
N GLY A 411 -9.78 -9.98 -1.24
CA GLY A 411 -10.49 -9.06 -2.12
C GLY A 411 -10.63 -7.65 -1.52
N GLY A 412 -11.82 -7.07 -1.62
CA GLY A 412 -12.14 -5.77 -1.04
C GLY A 412 -12.42 -5.78 0.47
N TYR A 413 -12.16 -6.88 1.19
CA TYR A 413 -12.53 -7.05 2.59
C TYR A 413 -11.32 -7.33 3.49
N SER A 414 -11.28 -6.68 4.64
CA SER A 414 -10.34 -6.99 5.72
C SER A 414 -11.04 -7.14 7.07
N PHE A 415 -10.49 -8.02 7.90
CA PHE A 415 -10.85 -8.15 9.31
C PHE A 415 -9.58 -8.02 10.17
N ALA A 416 -9.68 -7.31 11.29
CA ALA A 416 -8.60 -7.23 12.27
C ALA A 416 -9.13 -7.26 13.71
N THR A 417 -8.43 -7.95 14.61
CA THR A 417 -8.58 -7.74 16.05
C THR A 417 -7.58 -6.70 16.53
N VAL A 418 -7.92 -5.97 17.57
CA VAL A 418 -7.06 -4.97 18.20
C VAL A 418 -6.83 -5.36 19.65
N ARG A 419 -5.57 -5.60 20.02
CA ARG A 419 -5.20 -6.13 21.32
C ARG A 419 -5.35 -5.09 22.43
N VAL A 420 -5.87 -5.48 23.58
CA VAL A 420 -6.07 -4.65 24.79
C VAL A 420 -6.86 -3.38 24.50
N VAL A 421 -7.72 -3.39 23.47
CA VAL A 421 -8.56 -2.25 23.12
C VAL A 421 -10.02 -2.56 23.44
N PRO A 422 -10.65 -1.81 24.34
CA PRO A 422 -12.11 -1.83 24.56
C PRO A 422 -12.87 -1.17 23.40
N MET A 423 -14.20 -1.40 23.29
CA MET A 423 -15.10 -0.70 22.35
C MET A 423 -15.07 0.83 22.55
N ARG A 424 -14.73 1.25 23.77
CA ARG A 424 -14.63 2.63 24.22
C ARG A 424 -13.15 2.99 24.40
N ILE A 425 -12.54 3.69 23.44
CA ILE A 425 -11.10 4.08 23.38
C ILE A 425 -10.58 4.89 24.61
N ASN A 426 -11.36 5.01 25.70
CA ASN A 426 -11.33 6.19 26.53
C ASN A 426 -10.75 6.04 27.96
N HIS A 427 -10.37 4.85 28.41
CA HIS A 427 -9.90 4.65 29.80
C HIS A 427 -8.45 4.20 29.95
N LEU A 428 -7.57 4.80 29.14
CA LEU A 428 -6.13 4.51 29.15
C LEU A 428 -5.25 5.49 29.93
N PHE A 429 -5.85 6.41 30.69
CA PHE A 429 -5.12 7.55 31.22
C PHE A 429 -5.14 7.70 32.74
N GLU A 430 -5.68 6.74 33.50
CA GLU A 430 -5.57 6.74 34.96
C GLU A 430 -5.26 5.33 35.47
N ASN A 431 -4.00 5.10 35.85
CA ASN A 431 -3.47 3.97 36.64
C ASN A 431 -3.27 2.59 35.99
N PHE A 432 -2.71 2.50 34.78
CA PHE A 432 -1.92 1.32 34.39
C PHE A 432 -0.62 1.74 33.72
N SER A 433 0.48 1.52 34.42
CA SER A 433 1.82 1.91 33.99
C SER A 433 2.50 0.92 33.04
N ASP A 434 1.80 0.00 32.34
CA ASP A 434 2.57 -0.92 31.46
C ASP A 434 1.92 -1.64 30.24
N VAL A 435 0.59 -1.68 29.98
CA VAL A 435 0.10 -2.65 28.93
C VAL A 435 -1.03 -2.20 28.01
N SER A 436 -1.40 -0.92 27.87
CA SER A 436 -2.47 -0.59 26.92
C SER A 436 -2.32 0.81 26.30
N ASP A 437 -2.22 0.87 24.97
CA ASP A 437 -1.93 2.09 24.19
C ASP A 437 -3.17 2.52 23.39
N PRO A 438 -3.82 3.67 23.74
CA PRO A 438 -4.97 4.17 23.00
C PRO A 438 -4.60 4.57 21.56
N ALA A 439 -3.30 4.73 21.28
CA ALA A 439 -2.81 4.94 19.94
C ALA A 439 -3.06 3.72 19.04
N GLU A 440 -3.25 2.51 19.55
CA GLU A 440 -3.37 1.29 18.74
C GLU A 440 -4.67 1.27 17.91
N GLY A 441 -5.81 1.60 18.50
CA GLY A 441 -7.11 1.67 17.81
C GLY A 441 -7.18 2.80 16.77
N VAL A 442 -6.63 3.98 17.08
CA VAL A 442 -6.59 5.09 16.12
C VAL A 442 -5.53 4.87 15.04
N ARG A 443 -4.36 4.30 15.37
CA ARG A 443 -3.35 3.90 14.39
C ARG A 443 -3.86 2.81 13.44
N ILE A 444 -4.90 2.05 13.79
CA ILE A 444 -5.57 1.09 12.90
C ILE A 444 -6.54 1.77 11.93
N VAL A 445 -7.29 2.78 12.37
CA VAL A 445 -8.07 3.64 11.45
C VAL A 445 -7.13 4.46 10.56
N TRP A 446 -5.93 4.82 11.02
CA TRP A 446 -4.88 5.41 10.18
C TRP A 446 -4.22 4.39 9.25
N LYS A 447 -3.94 3.18 9.75
CA LYS A 447 -3.52 2.04 8.94
C LYS A 447 -4.67 1.52 8.10
N PHE A 448 -5.91 2.00 8.19
CA PHE A 448 -6.93 1.83 7.15
C PHE A 448 -6.40 2.42 5.83
N LYS A 449 -5.70 3.56 5.88
CA LYS A 449 -4.95 4.11 4.73
C LYS A 449 -3.81 3.18 4.31
N LEU A 450 -3.19 2.40 5.20
CA LEU A 450 -2.11 1.46 4.87
C LEU A 450 -2.62 0.08 4.40
N LEU A 451 -3.58 -0.56 5.07
CA LEU A 451 -4.26 -1.82 4.74
C LEU A 451 -5.10 -1.67 3.46
N ILE A 452 -5.78 -0.54 3.28
CA ILE A 452 -6.39 -0.18 1.99
C ILE A 452 -5.33 0.27 0.99
N LYS A 453 -4.30 1.10 1.29
CA LYS A 453 -3.24 1.36 0.27
C LYS A 453 -2.46 0.11 -0.13
N THR A 454 -2.31 -0.86 0.76
CA THR A 454 -1.58 -2.11 0.51
C THR A 454 -2.39 -3.01 -0.42
N TYR A 455 -3.73 -2.93 -0.42
CA TYR A 455 -4.58 -3.75 -1.29
C TYR A 455 -5.30 -3.00 -2.44
N LYS A 456 -5.58 -1.69 -2.33
CA LYS A 456 -5.86 -0.79 -3.46
C LYS A 456 -4.66 -0.65 -4.39
N LYS A 457 -3.43 -0.93 -3.92
CA LYS A 457 -2.28 -1.20 -4.79
C LYS A 457 -2.38 -2.53 -5.55
N HIS A 458 -3.32 -3.43 -5.23
CA HIS A 458 -3.29 -4.85 -5.64
C HIS A 458 -4.54 -5.36 -6.36
N SER A 459 -5.70 -4.68 -6.28
CA SER A 459 -6.87 -5.07 -7.08
C SER A 459 -7.65 -3.84 -7.55
N HIS A 460 -7.51 -3.54 -8.83
CA HIS A 460 -8.29 -2.52 -9.51
C HIS A 460 -8.42 -2.95 -10.96
N ASN A 461 -9.62 -3.41 -11.31
CA ASN A 461 -10.04 -3.64 -12.69
C ASN A 461 -10.28 -2.28 -13.33
N TRP A 462 -9.44 -1.83 -14.26
CA TRP A 462 -9.76 -0.62 -15.03
C TRP A 462 -9.51 -0.75 -16.52
N LEU A 463 -10.44 -0.10 -17.22
CA LEU A 463 -10.81 -0.24 -18.61
C LEU A 463 -9.65 0.11 -19.55
N SER A 464 -9.29 -0.85 -20.38
CA SER A 464 -8.80 -0.54 -21.70
C SER A 464 -10.00 -0.16 -22.60
N LYS A 465 -9.84 0.83 -23.48
CA LYS A 465 -10.82 1.13 -24.56
C LYS A 465 -10.94 -0.01 -25.59
N LYS A 466 -10.02 -0.97 -25.59
CA LYS A 466 -9.94 -2.15 -26.46
C LYS A 466 -9.83 -3.45 -25.65
N LYS A 467 -10.41 -4.56 -26.09
CA LYS A 467 -10.42 -5.79 -25.27
C LYS A 467 -9.06 -6.48 -25.26
N THR A 468 -8.55 -6.79 -24.06
CA THR A 468 -7.39 -7.67 -23.87
C THR A 468 -7.70 -9.06 -24.42
N PRO A 469 -6.76 -9.75 -25.08
CA PRO A 469 -6.99 -11.09 -25.60
C PRO A 469 -7.47 -12.03 -24.49
N THR A 470 -8.57 -12.74 -24.72
CA THR A 470 -9.21 -13.59 -23.70
C THR A 470 -8.37 -14.81 -23.35
N TRP A 471 -7.48 -15.24 -24.25
CA TRP A 471 -6.54 -16.33 -24.04
C TRP A 471 -5.34 -15.92 -23.16
N LEU A 472 -5.08 -14.63 -22.97
CA LEU A 472 -3.98 -14.16 -22.15
C LEU A 472 -4.36 -14.31 -20.67
N SER A 473 -3.84 -15.37 -20.03
CA SER A 473 -4.09 -15.69 -18.62
C SER A 473 -2.79 -16.10 -17.94
N GLY A 474 -2.41 -15.43 -16.86
CA GLY A 474 -1.12 -15.66 -16.20
C GLY A 474 -0.58 -14.45 -15.47
N ASN A 475 0.70 -14.50 -15.07
CA ASN A 475 1.36 -13.47 -14.30
C ASN A 475 2.59 -12.94 -15.03
N PHE A 476 2.58 -11.67 -15.41
CA PHE A 476 3.81 -10.96 -15.73
C PHE A 476 4.44 -10.50 -14.41
N LEU A 477 5.58 -11.07 -14.06
CA LEU A 477 6.36 -10.75 -12.86
C LEU A 477 7.59 -9.96 -13.26
N ARG A 478 7.88 -8.87 -12.54
CA ARG A 478 9.01 -7.99 -12.86
C ARG A 478 9.69 -7.52 -11.58
N ASN A 479 11.02 -7.43 -11.60
CA ASN A 479 11.77 -6.86 -10.48
C ASN A 479 12.46 -5.55 -10.86
N GLY A 480 12.64 -4.68 -9.87
CA GLY A 480 13.34 -3.41 -10.01
C GLY A 480 13.59 -2.72 -8.67
N PRO A 481 14.45 -1.70 -8.63
CA PRO A 481 14.80 -0.96 -7.41
C PRO A 481 13.66 -0.01 -7.01
N GLY A 482 13.08 -0.18 -5.82
CA GLY A 482 11.91 0.63 -5.38
C GLY A 482 12.15 1.55 -4.18
N LYS A 483 13.21 1.34 -3.41
CA LYS A 483 13.56 2.17 -2.25
C LYS A 483 15.03 2.56 -2.33
N PHE A 484 15.28 3.86 -2.31
CA PHE A 484 16.61 4.44 -2.51
C PHE A 484 17.14 5.19 -1.28
N LYS A 485 16.36 5.28 -0.19
CA LYS A 485 16.69 6.08 1.00
C LYS A 485 16.30 5.35 2.29
N PHE A 486 17.18 5.40 3.29
CA PHE A 486 17.00 4.86 4.65
C PHE A 486 17.49 5.90 5.66
N GLY A 487 16.59 6.41 6.50
CA GLY A 487 16.87 7.57 7.36
C GLY A 487 17.42 8.75 6.56
N ASN A 488 18.62 9.20 6.89
CA ASN A 488 19.32 10.26 6.17
C ASN A 488 20.17 9.76 4.99
N ASP A 489 20.38 8.45 4.89
CA ASP A 489 21.25 7.86 3.87
C ASP A 489 20.49 7.60 2.58
N GLU A 490 21.12 7.93 1.46
CA GLU A 490 20.59 7.71 0.12
C GLU A 490 21.60 6.92 -0.71
N VAL A 491 21.11 5.95 -1.48
CA VAL A 491 21.97 5.19 -2.40
C VAL A 491 22.26 6.01 -3.65
N ASN A 492 23.42 5.79 -4.26
CA ASN A 492 23.98 6.60 -5.32
C ASN A 492 23.67 6.09 -6.73
N HIS A 493 23.43 4.79 -6.90
CA HIS A 493 23.32 4.17 -8.23
C HIS A 493 21.96 3.51 -8.46
N TRP A 494 21.54 3.43 -9.73
CA TRP A 494 20.28 2.79 -10.10
C TRP A 494 20.18 1.33 -9.62
N PHE A 495 21.30 0.60 -9.64
CA PHE A 495 21.38 -0.79 -9.18
C PHE A 495 21.35 -0.97 -7.64
N ASP A 496 21.46 0.12 -6.87
CA ASP A 496 21.57 0.04 -5.41
C ASP A 496 20.21 0.00 -4.69
N GLY A 497 19.13 0.40 -5.39
CA GLY A 497 17.82 0.48 -4.76
C GLY A 497 17.25 -0.90 -4.41
N MET A 498 16.56 -0.99 -3.27
CA MET A 498 16.07 -2.27 -2.77
C MET A 498 14.99 -2.88 -3.66
N ALA A 499 15.04 -4.20 -3.81
CA ALA A 499 14.18 -4.96 -4.70
C ALA A 499 12.68 -4.74 -4.42
N TYR A 500 11.95 -4.40 -5.48
CA TYR A 500 10.52 -4.13 -5.50
C TYR A 500 9.83 -4.96 -6.58
N PRO A 501 9.62 -6.27 -6.34
CA PRO A 501 8.84 -7.13 -7.21
C PRO A 501 7.43 -6.59 -7.51
N GLN A 502 7.03 -6.70 -8.78
CA GLN A 502 5.75 -6.27 -9.34
C GLN A 502 5.12 -7.45 -10.08
N ARG A 503 3.80 -7.56 -10.01
CA ARG A 503 2.98 -8.60 -10.63
C ARG A 503 1.82 -7.96 -11.38
N TYR A 504 1.66 -8.33 -12.64
CA TYR A 504 0.55 -7.93 -13.51
C TYR A 504 -0.17 -9.23 -13.90
N HIS A 505 -1.28 -9.51 -13.21
CA HIS A 505 -2.03 -10.75 -13.31
C HIS A 505 -3.18 -10.60 -14.32
N PHE A 506 -3.14 -11.39 -15.38
CA PHE A 506 -4.14 -11.43 -16.43
C PHE A 506 -5.13 -12.56 -16.19
N LYS A 507 -6.42 -12.25 -16.16
CA LYS A 507 -7.51 -13.23 -16.07
C LYS A 507 -8.80 -12.66 -16.64
N ASN A 508 -9.52 -13.43 -17.45
CA ASN A 508 -10.83 -13.05 -18.02
C ASN A 508 -10.82 -11.68 -18.74
N GLY A 509 -9.77 -11.41 -19.52
CA GLY A 509 -9.61 -10.14 -20.25
C GLY A 509 -9.34 -8.92 -19.37
N ARG A 510 -8.98 -9.11 -18.10
CA ARG A 510 -8.65 -8.06 -17.13
C ARG A 510 -7.22 -8.23 -16.63
N MET A 511 -6.61 -7.14 -16.18
CA MET A 511 -5.27 -7.12 -15.59
C MET A 511 -5.33 -6.54 -14.17
N HIS A 512 -4.72 -7.23 -13.21
CA HIS A 512 -4.55 -6.78 -11.82
C HIS A 512 -3.08 -6.50 -11.55
N TYR A 513 -2.76 -5.27 -11.15
CA TYR A 513 -1.40 -4.88 -10.75
C TYR A 513 -1.21 -5.06 -9.25
N SER A 514 -0.08 -5.62 -8.82
CA SER A 514 0.35 -5.70 -7.42
C SER A 514 1.87 -5.59 -7.29
N ALA A 515 2.40 -5.09 -6.16
CA ALA A 515 3.85 -4.94 -5.94
C ALA A 515 4.24 -4.77 -4.46
N LYS A 516 5.29 -5.47 -4.00
CA LYS A 516 5.77 -5.43 -2.61
C LYS A 516 7.29 -5.34 -2.58
N PHE A 517 7.85 -4.78 -1.50
CA PHE A 517 9.29 -4.87 -1.26
C PHE A 517 9.67 -6.30 -0.89
N LEU A 518 10.75 -6.80 -1.50
CA LEU A 518 11.35 -8.04 -1.04
C LEU A 518 12.03 -7.79 0.30
N LYS A 519 11.63 -8.52 1.33
CA LYS A 519 12.22 -8.44 2.68
C LYS A 519 13.52 -9.24 2.74
N SER A 520 14.50 -8.85 1.92
CA SER A 520 15.84 -9.42 1.96
C SER A 520 16.57 -9.02 3.24
N HIS A 521 17.65 -9.73 3.58
CA HIS A 521 18.52 -9.36 4.69
C HIS A 521 18.98 -7.90 4.60
N ALA A 522 19.44 -7.46 3.41
CA ALA A 522 19.83 -6.08 3.14
C ALA A 522 18.71 -5.08 3.44
N TYR A 523 17.48 -5.37 2.97
CA TYR A 523 16.33 -4.51 3.22
C TYR A 523 16.01 -4.44 4.72
N LEU A 524 15.97 -5.58 5.41
CA LEU A 524 15.62 -5.66 6.83
C LEU A 524 16.67 -4.95 7.70
N ALA A 525 17.95 -5.17 7.46
CA ALA A 525 19.04 -4.50 8.19
C ALA A 525 19.00 -2.97 8.01
N CYS A 526 18.73 -2.48 6.80
CA CYS A 526 18.64 -1.04 6.58
C CYS A 526 17.38 -0.41 7.18
N GLU A 527 16.26 -1.15 7.24
CA GLU A 527 15.05 -0.70 7.94
C GLU A 527 15.25 -0.64 9.45
N GLU A 528 15.85 -1.69 10.03
CA GLU A 528 16.06 -1.83 11.48
C GLU A 528 16.96 -0.72 12.02
N ASP A 529 18.05 -0.43 11.31
CA ASP A 529 19.01 0.59 11.71
C ASP A 529 18.62 2.01 11.24
N GLU A 530 17.52 2.16 10.51
CA GLU A 530 17.10 3.39 9.82
C GLU A 530 18.24 4.08 9.04
N ARG A 531 19.11 3.31 8.40
CA ARG A 531 20.31 3.79 7.69
C ARG A 531 20.77 2.76 6.65
N LEU A 532 21.76 3.08 5.82
CA LEU A 532 22.33 2.11 4.89
C LEU A 532 23.31 1.16 5.64
N ALA A 533 22.78 0.04 6.16
CA ALA A 533 23.52 -0.92 6.96
C ALA A 533 24.48 -1.81 6.15
N VAL A 534 24.26 -1.95 4.83
CA VAL A 534 25.06 -2.80 3.93
C VAL A 534 25.60 -2.03 2.73
N SER A 535 26.78 -2.38 2.25
CA SER A 535 27.29 -1.85 0.98
C SER A 535 26.50 -2.45 -0.18
N THR A 536 26.17 -1.62 -1.16
CA THR A 536 25.46 -1.99 -2.39
C THR A 536 26.42 -1.94 -3.58
N PHE A 537 25.91 -1.99 -4.82
CA PHE A 537 26.75 -2.02 -6.02
C PHE A 537 27.69 -0.80 -6.09
N ALA A 538 27.19 0.39 -5.78
CA ALA A 538 27.92 1.65 -5.92
C ALA A 538 27.77 2.62 -4.73
N THR A 539 27.23 2.13 -3.61
CA THR A 539 27.13 2.90 -2.37
C THR A 539 27.71 2.09 -1.21
N PRO A 540 28.76 2.58 -0.53
CA PRO A 540 29.27 1.94 0.67
C PRO A 540 28.27 2.05 1.82
N ARG A 541 28.29 1.10 2.75
CA ARG A 541 27.52 1.21 4.00
C ARG A 541 27.90 2.46 4.78
N SER A 542 26.98 2.97 5.59
CA SER A 542 27.26 4.09 6.48
C SER A 542 28.17 3.68 7.62
N ALA A 543 29.15 4.52 7.94
CA ALA A 543 30.13 4.27 9.00
C ALA A 543 29.42 4.12 10.36
N GLN A 544 29.68 3.02 11.07
CA GLN A 544 29.35 2.88 12.50
C GLN A 544 30.54 3.34 13.34
N THR A 545 30.26 4.01 14.46
CA THR A 545 31.27 4.47 15.42
C THR A 545 31.97 3.35 16.20
N ASN A 546 31.54 2.09 16.11
CA ASN A 546 32.26 0.95 16.68
C ASN A 546 31.79 -0.35 16.01
N MET A 547 32.62 -0.89 15.11
CA MET A 547 32.91 -2.32 14.94
C MET A 547 33.52 -2.57 13.55
N THR A 548 34.71 -3.16 13.57
CA THR A 548 35.33 -3.89 12.46
C THR A 548 34.52 -5.16 12.17
N ALA A 549 33.92 -5.26 10.98
CA ALA A 549 33.36 -6.51 10.49
C ALA A 549 33.67 -6.66 8.99
N LYS A 550 34.15 -7.85 8.63
CA LYS A 550 34.58 -8.27 7.28
C LYS A 550 33.38 -8.43 6.33
N PRO A 551 33.59 -8.36 5.00
CA PRO A 551 32.53 -8.57 4.02
C PRO A 551 32.10 -10.04 3.97
N ASP A 552 30.79 -10.28 3.98
CA ASP A 552 30.20 -11.59 3.71
C ASP A 552 30.28 -11.93 2.22
N SER A 553 30.73 -13.16 1.95
CA SER A 553 30.76 -13.76 0.61
C SER A 553 29.58 -14.72 0.45
N GLY A 554 28.76 -14.52 -0.59
CA GLY A 554 27.55 -15.31 -0.80
C GLY A 554 27.16 -15.47 -2.27
N ALA A 555 27.50 -16.65 -2.80
CA ALA A 555 26.98 -17.43 -3.94
C ALA A 555 26.83 -16.80 -5.35
N TYR A 556 27.43 -17.52 -6.30
CA TYR A 556 27.64 -17.24 -7.71
C TYR A 556 26.64 -17.97 -8.62
N ASN A 557 26.31 -17.39 -9.78
CA ASN A 557 25.96 -18.14 -10.98
C ASN A 557 26.55 -17.42 -12.22
N CYS A 558 27.24 -18.18 -13.09
CA CYS A 558 28.10 -17.78 -14.21
C CYS A 558 28.52 -16.29 -14.32
N LEU A 559 29.53 -15.90 -13.53
CA LEU A 559 30.39 -14.74 -13.82
C LEU A 559 31.68 -15.26 -14.47
N VAL A 560 31.96 -14.87 -15.71
CA VAL A 560 33.32 -14.94 -16.24
C VAL A 560 34.09 -13.81 -15.55
N ASN A 561 34.94 -14.17 -14.59
CA ASN A 561 35.76 -13.25 -13.83
C ASN A 561 36.66 -12.41 -14.76
N PHE A 562 36.43 -11.11 -14.82
CA PHE A 562 37.47 -10.12 -15.13
C PHE A 562 37.72 -9.31 -13.86
N LEU A 563 38.63 -9.79 -13.01
CA LEU A 563 39.22 -8.99 -11.95
C LEU A 563 40.71 -9.29 -11.96
N GLN A 564 41.45 -8.50 -12.74
CA GLN A 564 42.88 -8.37 -12.52
C GLN A 564 43.02 -7.36 -11.38
N TRP A 565 43.34 -7.83 -10.18
CA TRP A 565 43.56 -6.99 -9.01
C TRP A 565 44.78 -6.09 -9.29
N PRO A 566 44.64 -4.76 -9.37
CA PRO A 566 45.82 -3.92 -9.45
C PRO A 566 46.58 -4.08 -8.14
N LEU A 567 47.86 -4.44 -8.23
CA LEU A 567 48.79 -4.59 -7.10
C LEU A 567 48.96 -3.31 -6.26
N PHE A 568 48.29 -2.20 -6.60
CA PHE A 568 48.41 -0.91 -5.93
C PHE A 568 47.10 -0.09 -6.03
N SER A 569 46.15 -0.27 -5.12
CA SER A 569 45.22 0.80 -4.67
C SER A 569 44.41 0.35 -3.44
N ALA A 570 43.89 1.30 -2.66
CA ALA A 570 43.13 1.09 -1.43
C ALA A 570 41.94 0.11 -1.59
N GLU A 571 41.56 -0.58 -0.51
CA GLU A 571 40.45 -1.55 -0.53
C GLU A 571 39.15 -0.92 -1.09
N PRO A 572 38.55 -1.48 -2.17
CA PRO A 572 37.34 -0.92 -2.76
C PRO A 572 36.19 -0.95 -1.77
N THR A 573 35.49 0.18 -1.62
CA THR A 573 34.41 0.33 -0.64
C THR A 573 33.06 -0.19 -1.14
N CYS A 574 32.91 -0.34 -2.46
CA CYS A 574 31.76 -0.91 -3.14
C CYS A 574 32.16 -1.61 -4.46
N PHE A 575 31.27 -2.41 -5.07
CA PHE A 575 31.57 -3.23 -6.24
C PHE A 575 32.01 -2.41 -7.46
N ARG A 576 31.37 -1.27 -7.72
CA ARG A 576 31.66 -0.42 -8.88
C ARG A 576 33.09 0.12 -8.85
N ASP A 577 33.64 0.41 -7.67
CA ASP A 577 35.00 0.95 -7.53
C ASP A 577 36.07 -0.04 -8.03
N ALA A 578 35.73 -1.33 -8.09
CA ALA A 578 36.59 -2.39 -8.61
C ALA A 578 36.44 -2.62 -10.13
N LEU A 579 35.54 -1.89 -10.81
CA LEU A 579 35.28 -2.05 -12.24
C LEU A 579 35.96 -0.94 -13.05
N PHE A 580 36.76 -1.34 -14.04
CA PHE A 580 37.41 -0.44 -14.97
C PHE A 580 37.42 -1.04 -16.37
N TRP A 581 37.36 -0.16 -17.37
CA TRP A 581 37.44 -0.53 -18.77
C TRP A 581 38.89 -0.48 -19.25
N ILE A 582 39.38 -1.55 -19.88
CA ILE A 582 40.73 -1.61 -20.44
C ILE A 582 40.64 -1.37 -21.94
N GLU A 583 41.07 -0.19 -22.37
CA GLU A 583 40.98 0.23 -23.77
C GLU A 583 41.80 -0.72 -24.68
N GLY A 584 41.20 -1.13 -25.79
CA GLY A 584 41.86 -2.00 -26.77
C GLY A 584 41.97 -3.48 -26.38
N GLN A 585 41.53 -3.90 -25.18
CA GLN A 585 41.56 -5.31 -24.80
C GLN A 585 40.52 -6.13 -25.56
N TYR A 586 40.97 -7.13 -26.30
CA TYR A 586 40.10 -8.06 -27.02
C TYR A 586 39.19 -8.86 -26.07
N VAL A 587 37.97 -9.13 -26.55
CA VAL A 587 37.04 -10.02 -25.87
C VAL A 587 37.45 -11.46 -26.14
N ASN A 588 37.74 -12.23 -25.10
CA ASN A 588 37.98 -13.66 -25.21
C ASN A 588 36.65 -14.42 -25.26
N ILE A 589 36.50 -15.30 -26.25
CA ILE A 589 35.33 -16.15 -26.40
C ILE A 589 35.71 -17.59 -26.04
N ILE A 590 35.02 -18.15 -25.05
CA ILE A 590 35.27 -19.48 -24.54
C ILE A 590 34.11 -20.38 -24.94
N LEU A 591 34.37 -21.31 -25.85
CA LEU A 591 33.41 -22.35 -26.21
C LEU A 591 33.66 -23.60 -25.37
N VAL A 592 32.58 -24.14 -24.80
CA VAL A 592 32.58 -25.38 -24.04
C VAL A 592 31.49 -26.27 -24.59
N ASP A 593 31.86 -27.47 -25.00
CA ASP A 593 30.89 -28.49 -25.39
C ASP A 593 30.07 -28.88 -24.16
N LYS A 594 28.76 -28.64 -24.23
CA LYS A 594 27.84 -28.87 -23.11
C LYS A 594 27.73 -30.37 -22.75
N ARG A 595 27.91 -31.28 -23.72
CA ARG A 595 27.81 -32.73 -23.53
C ARG A 595 29.10 -33.29 -22.94
N THR A 596 30.24 -32.95 -23.54
CA THR A 596 31.55 -33.50 -23.12
C THR A 596 32.20 -32.71 -21.98
N ARG A 597 31.71 -31.50 -21.70
CA ARG A 597 32.29 -30.54 -20.73
C ARG A 597 33.71 -30.12 -21.06
N LYS A 598 34.15 -30.37 -22.31
CA LYS A 598 35.48 -29.99 -22.77
C LYS A 598 35.45 -28.62 -23.43
N ARG A 599 36.47 -27.82 -23.13
CA ARG A 599 36.71 -26.56 -23.82
C ARG A 599 37.11 -26.85 -25.27
N HIS A 600 36.61 -26.06 -26.21
CA HIS A 600 37.07 -26.11 -27.59
C HIS A 600 38.58 -25.82 -27.67
N PRO A 601 39.38 -26.59 -28.44
CA PRO A 601 40.84 -26.48 -28.42
C PRO A 601 41.35 -25.14 -28.99
N ARG A 602 40.64 -24.54 -29.95
CA ARG A 602 40.98 -23.23 -30.50
C ARG A 602 40.58 -22.06 -29.60
N LYS A 603 41.38 -21.00 -29.67
CA LYS A 603 41.07 -19.70 -29.06
C LYS A 603 40.25 -18.86 -30.04
N PHE A 604 39.16 -18.29 -29.53
CA PHE A 604 38.34 -17.34 -30.26
C PHE A 604 38.39 -16.01 -29.54
N PHE A 605 38.48 -14.91 -30.30
CA PHE A 605 38.50 -13.57 -29.73
C PHE A 605 37.81 -12.59 -30.67
N ALA A 606 37.41 -11.45 -30.14
CA ALA A 606 36.67 -10.42 -30.86
C ALA A 606 37.19 -9.01 -30.52
N PRO A 607 36.85 -7.99 -31.32
CA PRO A 607 37.14 -6.60 -30.98
C PRO A 607 36.63 -6.23 -29.57
N PRO A 608 37.18 -5.19 -28.92
CA PRO A 608 36.71 -4.75 -27.62
C PRO A 608 35.22 -4.36 -27.65
N PHE A 609 34.42 -4.97 -26.78
CA PHE A 609 33.05 -4.57 -26.50
C PHE A 609 32.59 -5.07 -25.13
N PHE A 610 31.48 -4.53 -24.65
CA PHE A 610 30.74 -5.01 -23.49
C PHE A 610 29.35 -5.48 -23.92
N THR A 611 28.78 -6.45 -23.21
CA THR A 611 27.38 -6.85 -23.40
C THR A 611 26.78 -7.20 -22.04
N PHE A 612 25.56 -6.72 -21.79
CA PHE A 612 24.74 -7.25 -20.70
C PHE A 612 23.98 -8.48 -21.15
N HIS A 613 23.30 -8.40 -22.29
CA HIS A 613 22.30 -9.38 -22.70
C HIS A 613 22.61 -10.01 -24.05
N HIS A 614 22.67 -11.34 -24.02
CA HIS A 614 22.47 -12.16 -25.20
C HIS A 614 20.98 -12.21 -25.53
N ALA A 615 20.65 -12.19 -26.81
CA ALA A 615 19.33 -12.57 -27.30
C ALA A 615 19.27 -14.11 -27.34
N ASN A 616 19.68 -14.72 -28.45
CA ASN A 616 19.63 -16.17 -28.60
C ASN A 616 20.91 -16.70 -29.26
N PRO A 617 21.65 -17.61 -28.61
CA PRO A 617 22.69 -18.40 -29.26
C PRO A 617 22.06 -19.63 -29.94
N PHE A 618 22.49 -19.98 -31.15
CA PHE A 618 22.05 -21.21 -31.84
C PHE A 618 23.09 -21.75 -32.81
N GLU A 619 23.06 -23.06 -33.04
CA GLU A 619 23.94 -23.72 -34.01
C GLU A 619 23.22 -23.91 -35.35
N ARG A 620 23.95 -23.71 -36.45
CA ARG A 620 23.48 -23.96 -37.81
C ARG A 620 24.66 -24.11 -38.77
N ASP A 621 24.62 -25.14 -39.61
CA ASP A 621 25.53 -25.35 -40.74
C ASP A 621 27.04 -25.26 -40.37
N GLY A 622 27.43 -25.78 -39.20
CA GLY A 622 28.82 -25.76 -38.72
C GLY A 622 29.25 -24.44 -38.04
N PHE A 623 28.30 -23.57 -37.72
CA PHE A 623 28.53 -22.31 -37.02
C PHE A 623 27.63 -22.16 -35.80
N LEU A 624 28.16 -21.47 -34.79
CA LEU A 624 27.41 -20.94 -33.66
C LEU A 624 27.14 -19.46 -33.93
N TYR A 625 25.87 -19.11 -34.00
CA TYR A 625 25.38 -17.74 -34.11
C TYR A 625 25.05 -17.26 -32.71
N ILE A 626 25.49 -16.05 -32.36
CA ILE A 626 25.13 -15.41 -31.10
C ILE A 626 24.67 -13.99 -31.41
N ASP A 627 23.38 -13.74 -31.15
CA ASP A 627 22.82 -12.40 -31.20
C ASP A 627 22.87 -11.77 -29.80
N PHE A 628 23.29 -10.51 -29.68
CA PHE A 628 23.48 -9.83 -28.40
C PHE A 628 23.50 -8.31 -28.51
N CYS A 629 23.28 -7.62 -27.38
CA CYS A 629 23.24 -6.16 -27.33
C CYS A 629 24.64 -5.61 -27.01
N LEU A 630 25.38 -5.25 -28.06
CA LEU A 630 26.75 -4.75 -27.96
C LEU A 630 26.78 -3.29 -27.50
N VAL A 631 27.56 -3.02 -26.46
CA VAL A 631 27.95 -1.71 -25.96
C VAL A 631 29.44 -1.50 -26.26
N LYS A 632 29.80 -0.38 -26.89
CA LYS A 632 31.20 -0.14 -27.30
C LYS A 632 32.12 0.11 -26.12
N ASN A 633 31.67 0.92 -25.16
CA ASN A 633 32.42 1.21 -23.95
C ASN A 633 31.46 1.54 -22.80
N PRO A 634 31.35 0.68 -21.77
CA PRO A 634 30.47 0.90 -20.63
C PRO A 634 31.07 1.83 -19.57
N GLY A 635 32.37 2.13 -19.63
CA GLY A 635 33.14 2.70 -18.53
C GLY A 635 33.03 1.83 -17.27
N ASN A 636 32.85 2.49 -16.13
CA ASN A 636 32.52 1.89 -14.84
C ASN A 636 31.03 2.08 -14.47
N PHE A 637 30.14 2.27 -15.45
CA PHE A 637 28.70 2.52 -15.25
C PHE A 637 28.34 3.85 -14.56
N GLU A 638 29.24 4.83 -14.46
CA GLU A 638 28.95 6.16 -13.88
C GLU A 638 27.73 6.86 -14.48
N GLY A 639 27.44 6.66 -15.77
CA GLY A 639 26.26 7.23 -16.43
C GLY A 639 24.94 6.85 -15.76
N LEU A 640 24.88 5.73 -15.03
CA LEU A 640 23.68 5.20 -14.37
C LEU A 640 23.57 5.59 -12.88
N LEU A 641 24.38 6.54 -12.42
CA LEU A 641 24.19 7.19 -11.11
C LEU A 641 22.79 7.84 -11.03
N LEU A 642 22.14 7.78 -9.88
CA LEU A 642 20.78 8.29 -9.68
C LEU A 642 20.67 9.79 -9.98
N GLN A 643 21.71 10.58 -9.73
CA GLN A 643 21.74 11.99 -10.11
C GLN A 643 21.50 12.18 -11.61
N HIS A 644 22.19 11.39 -12.45
CA HIS A 644 22.09 11.45 -13.92
C HIS A 644 20.79 10.83 -14.44
N MET A 645 20.28 9.81 -13.74
CA MET A 645 18.98 9.22 -14.04
C MET A 645 17.83 10.20 -13.75
N ARG A 646 17.97 11.06 -12.73
CA ARG A 646 16.94 12.04 -12.31
C ARG A 646 16.87 13.27 -13.21
N ASP A 647 18.02 13.75 -13.67
CA ASP A 647 18.10 14.91 -14.57
C ASP A 647 18.04 14.52 -16.06
N GLY A 648 18.08 13.21 -16.37
CA GLY A 648 18.02 12.69 -17.74
C GLY A 648 19.34 12.72 -18.51
N SER A 649 20.41 13.26 -17.92
CA SER A 649 21.73 13.41 -18.55
C SER A 649 22.44 12.07 -18.81
N PHE A 650 21.98 10.97 -18.18
CA PHE A 650 22.48 9.61 -18.47
C PHE A 650 22.37 9.25 -19.96
N SER A 651 21.39 9.83 -20.66
CA SER A 651 21.13 9.58 -22.09
C SER A 651 22.20 10.13 -23.04
N SER A 652 22.95 11.15 -22.63
CA SER A 652 23.93 11.85 -23.47
C SER A 652 25.36 11.78 -22.95
N ARG A 653 25.58 11.32 -21.71
CA ARG A 653 26.88 11.39 -21.02
C ARG A 653 27.97 10.52 -21.65
N ASN A 654 27.60 9.30 -22.03
CA ASN A 654 28.50 8.36 -22.71
C ASN A 654 27.81 7.81 -23.96
N PRO A 655 28.02 8.41 -25.14
CA PRO A 655 27.47 7.91 -26.40
C PRO A 655 27.90 6.48 -26.74
N LEU A 656 29.06 6.04 -26.23
CA LEU A 656 29.58 4.68 -26.42
C LEU A 656 28.88 3.63 -25.54
N PHE A 657 28.09 4.07 -24.55
CA PHE A 657 27.22 3.20 -23.74
C PHE A 657 26.00 2.73 -24.53
N ARG A 658 25.65 3.39 -25.64
CA ARG A 658 24.43 3.10 -26.40
C ARG A 658 24.47 1.68 -26.98
N PRO A 659 23.54 0.79 -26.58
CA PRO A 659 23.54 -0.59 -27.02
C PRO A 659 22.87 -0.76 -28.37
N PHE A 660 23.38 -1.69 -29.16
CA PHE A 660 22.82 -2.09 -30.46
C PHE A 660 22.87 -3.60 -30.61
N LEU A 661 21.83 -4.16 -31.23
CA LEU A 661 21.79 -5.58 -31.55
C LEU A 661 22.83 -5.94 -32.62
N HIS A 662 23.72 -6.86 -32.28
CA HIS A 662 24.75 -7.41 -33.14
C HIS A 662 24.65 -8.92 -33.21
N ARG A 663 25.22 -9.49 -34.27
CA ARG A 663 25.44 -10.92 -34.48
C ARG A 663 26.92 -11.20 -34.55
N ILE A 664 27.39 -12.19 -33.81
CA ILE A 664 28.70 -12.81 -34.01
C ILE A 664 28.50 -14.25 -34.48
N VAL A 665 29.32 -14.67 -35.45
CA VAL A 665 29.29 -16.01 -36.04
C VAL A 665 30.61 -16.67 -35.73
N ILE A 666 30.57 -17.85 -35.11
CA ILE A 666 31.75 -18.56 -34.65
C ILE A 666 31.74 -19.95 -35.27
N PRO A 667 32.76 -20.34 -36.04
CA PRO A 667 32.80 -21.65 -36.65
C PRO A 667 33.05 -22.72 -35.58
N THR A 668 32.22 -23.77 -35.57
CA THR A 668 32.27 -24.85 -34.57
C THR A 668 33.05 -26.07 -35.05
N ASP A 669 33.15 -26.28 -36.37
CA ASP A 669 33.90 -27.37 -36.99
C ASP A 669 35.22 -26.87 -37.59
N VAL A 670 36.19 -26.58 -36.72
CA VAL A 670 37.50 -26.02 -37.12
C VAL A 670 38.66 -26.88 -36.63
N SER A 671 38.50 -28.19 -36.48
CA SER A 671 39.53 -29.05 -35.87
C SER A 671 40.78 -29.33 -36.73
N GLY A 672 40.78 -28.99 -38.03
CA GLY A 672 41.92 -29.21 -38.96
C GLY A 672 42.72 -27.95 -39.29
N ASP A 673 43.77 -28.05 -40.12
CA ASP A 673 44.55 -26.90 -40.59
C ASP A 673 43.67 -25.96 -41.44
N ILE A 674 43.63 -24.68 -41.07
CA ILE A 674 42.82 -23.66 -41.75
C ILE A 674 43.75 -22.54 -42.21
N GLU A 675 43.62 -22.16 -43.48
CA GLU A 675 44.37 -21.06 -44.06
C GLU A 675 44.04 -19.74 -43.38
N ALA A 676 45.08 -19.02 -42.95
CA ALA A 676 44.92 -17.73 -42.28
C ALA A 676 44.40 -16.66 -43.24
N GLY A 677 43.55 -15.75 -42.73
CA GLY A 677 43.04 -14.60 -43.49
C GLY A 677 41.78 -14.84 -44.31
N ILE A 678 41.36 -16.10 -44.55
CA ILE A 678 40.10 -16.42 -45.22
C ILE A 678 38.93 -16.24 -44.24
N ASP A 679 37.88 -15.52 -44.66
CA ASP A 679 36.71 -15.32 -43.82
C ASP A 679 35.79 -16.55 -43.84
N LEU A 680 35.83 -17.32 -42.75
CA LEU A 680 35.03 -18.54 -42.61
C LEU A 680 33.53 -18.25 -42.53
N ALA A 681 33.12 -17.03 -42.15
CA ALA A 681 31.70 -16.68 -42.02
C ALA A 681 31.06 -16.28 -43.36
N GLU A 682 31.80 -16.22 -44.46
CA GLU A 682 31.23 -15.96 -45.79
C GLU A 682 30.27 -17.07 -46.26
N THR A 683 30.53 -18.32 -45.86
CA THR A 683 29.67 -19.47 -46.16
C THR A 683 28.50 -19.61 -45.18
N ALA A 684 28.51 -18.84 -44.09
CA ALA A 684 27.50 -18.89 -43.05
C ALA A 684 26.21 -18.18 -43.49
N ALA A 685 25.11 -18.94 -43.55
CA ALA A 685 23.81 -18.41 -43.92
C ALA A 685 23.36 -17.27 -42.99
N SER A 686 23.03 -16.11 -43.55
CA SER A 686 22.60 -14.94 -42.76
C SER A 686 23.63 -14.49 -41.72
N SER A 687 24.92 -14.49 -42.09
CA SER A 687 26.00 -13.89 -41.29
C SER A 687 25.80 -12.38 -41.05
N ARG A 688 25.04 -11.70 -41.93
CA ARG A 688 24.74 -10.27 -41.87
C ARG A 688 25.99 -9.39 -41.83
N GLY A 689 27.09 -9.86 -42.44
CA GLY A 689 28.38 -9.16 -42.45
C GLY A 689 29.26 -9.46 -41.23
N ALA A 690 28.86 -10.38 -40.36
CA ALA A 690 29.77 -10.91 -39.33
C ALA A 690 30.88 -11.73 -40.01
N ARG A 691 32.07 -11.69 -39.43
CA ARG A 691 33.28 -12.28 -40.01
C ARG A 691 33.97 -13.19 -39.01
N ALA A 692 34.63 -14.25 -39.48
CA ALA A 692 35.44 -15.14 -38.67
C ALA A 692 36.76 -15.43 -39.37
N ILE A 693 37.83 -14.76 -38.95
CA ILE A 693 39.11 -14.71 -39.65
C ILE A 693 40.17 -15.51 -38.86
N PRO A 694 40.59 -16.69 -39.35
CA PRO A 694 41.69 -17.45 -38.77
C PRO A 694 42.99 -16.66 -38.82
N GLN A 695 43.76 -16.74 -37.74
CA GLN A 695 45.05 -16.08 -37.58
C GLN A 695 46.20 -17.07 -37.78
N ALA A 696 47.40 -16.56 -38.01
CA ALA A 696 48.61 -17.39 -38.22
C ALA A 696 48.95 -18.29 -37.02
N ASP A 697 48.53 -17.92 -35.80
CA ASP A 697 48.74 -18.71 -34.57
C ASP A 697 47.63 -19.77 -34.33
N GLY A 698 46.71 -19.95 -35.29
CA GLY A 698 45.60 -20.89 -35.21
C GLY A 698 44.40 -20.42 -34.38
N SER A 699 44.44 -19.20 -33.82
CA SER A 699 43.27 -18.55 -33.23
C SER A 699 42.31 -18.01 -34.30
N VAL A 700 41.08 -17.67 -33.92
CA VAL A 700 40.09 -17.11 -34.85
C VAL A 700 39.57 -15.77 -34.33
N PHE A 701 39.70 -14.74 -35.14
CA PHE A 701 39.19 -13.39 -34.85
C PHE A 701 37.78 -13.22 -35.40
N CYS A 702 36.81 -13.19 -34.50
CA CYS A 702 35.38 -13.09 -34.82
C CYS A 702 34.94 -11.63 -34.71
N ILE A 703 34.47 -11.04 -35.81
CA ILE A 703 34.04 -9.64 -35.89
C ILE A 703 32.51 -9.61 -35.90
N PRO A 704 31.86 -9.08 -34.83
CA PRO A 704 30.41 -8.93 -34.81
C PRO A 704 29.91 -7.91 -35.83
N ALA A 705 28.73 -8.15 -36.40
CA ALA A 705 28.05 -7.21 -37.28
C ALA A 705 26.78 -6.65 -36.65
N LYS A 706 26.53 -5.35 -36.84
CA LYS A 706 25.32 -4.68 -36.37
C LYS A 706 24.13 -5.10 -37.24
N ILE A 707 23.10 -5.69 -36.64
CA ILE A 707 21.93 -6.22 -37.36
C ILE A 707 20.66 -5.38 -37.17
N CYS A 708 20.65 -4.46 -36.20
CA CYS A 708 19.58 -3.46 -36.01
C CYS A 708 20.15 -2.04 -36.10
N GLN A 709 19.48 -1.16 -36.85
CA GLN A 709 19.90 0.25 -36.97
C GLN A 709 19.48 1.11 -35.77
N HIS A 710 18.46 0.69 -35.02
CA HIS A 710 18.00 1.35 -33.82
C HIS A 710 18.75 0.82 -32.59
N SER A 711 18.87 1.66 -31.56
CA SER A 711 19.34 1.16 -30.26
C SER A 711 18.44 0.03 -29.80
N PHE A 712 19.01 -0.95 -29.13
CA PHE A 712 18.31 -2.18 -28.80
C PHE A 712 18.87 -2.73 -27.50
N GLU A 713 17.99 -2.98 -26.54
CA GLU A 713 18.35 -3.62 -25.28
C GLU A 713 17.19 -4.43 -24.69
N LEU A 714 17.48 -5.24 -23.68
CA LEU A 714 16.57 -6.19 -23.04
C LEU A 714 15.90 -7.08 -24.10
N PRO A 715 16.73 -7.84 -24.86
CA PRO A 715 16.27 -8.63 -25.99
C PRO A 715 15.38 -9.76 -25.52
N ARG A 716 14.22 -9.92 -26.17
CA ARG A 716 13.27 -11.02 -25.98
C ARG A 716 12.83 -11.57 -27.32
N TYR A 717 12.49 -12.84 -27.33
CA TYR A 717 12.09 -13.58 -28.52
C TYR A 717 11.12 -14.66 -28.08
N ASN A 718 10.62 -15.44 -29.03
CA ASN A 718 9.81 -16.60 -28.69
C ASN A 718 10.72 -17.68 -28.08
N GLU A 719 10.65 -17.84 -26.76
CA GLU A 719 11.53 -18.74 -26.00
C GLU A 719 11.41 -20.22 -26.40
N ARG A 720 10.39 -20.60 -27.19
CA ARG A 720 10.32 -21.92 -27.86
C ARG A 720 11.49 -22.18 -28.81
N PHE A 721 12.18 -21.12 -29.24
CA PHE A 721 13.36 -21.16 -30.11
C PHE A 721 14.68 -20.95 -29.37
N THR A 722 14.68 -21.00 -28.03
CA THR A 722 15.93 -20.89 -27.25
C THR A 722 16.91 -21.98 -27.67
N GLY A 723 18.11 -21.60 -28.11
CA GLY A 723 19.10 -22.55 -28.62
C GLY A 723 18.89 -22.99 -30.08
N LEU A 724 17.82 -22.54 -30.74
CA LEU A 724 17.42 -22.94 -32.08
C LEU A 724 17.45 -21.74 -33.05
N PRO A 725 17.63 -21.97 -34.37
CA PRO A 725 17.46 -20.92 -35.37
C PRO A 725 16.09 -20.25 -35.23
N TYR A 726 16.10 -18.91 -35.23
CA TYR A 726 14.92 -18.07 -35.01
C TYR A 726 14.99 -16.84 -35.93
N ARG A 727 13.89 -16.09 -36.03
CA ARG A 727 13.74 -14.97 -36.97
C ARG A 727 13.48 -13.64 -36.28
N PHE A 728 12.74 -13.60 -35.17
CA PHE A 728 12.26 -12.34 -34.60
C PHE A 728 12.75 -12.12 -33.16
N VAL A 729 13.33 -10.94 -32.95
CA VAL A 729 13.72 -10.44 -31.63
C VAL A 729 13.09 -9.08 -31.36
N TYR A 730 12.68 -8.87 -30.11
CA TYR A 730 12.05 -7.67 -29.57
C TYR A 730 12.96 -7.04 -28.53
N GLY A 731 13.02 -5.71 -28.47
CA GLY A 731 13.84 -4.99 -27.52
C GLY A 731 13.31 -3.58 -27.27
N THR A 732 13.78 -2.96 -26.20
CA THR A 732 13.44 -1.57 -25.86
C THR A 732 14.61 -0.65 -26.17
N THR A 733 14.32 0.61 -26.48
CA THR A 733 15.36 1.63 -26.64
C THR A 733 15.56 2.40 -25.34
N ILE A 734 16.70 2.18 -24.69
CA ILE A 734 17.00 2.77 -23.37
C ILE A 734 17.68 4.14 -23.51
N LEU A 735 18.40 4.39 -24.61
CA LEU A 735 19.09 5.65 -24.91
C LEU A 735 18.78 6.09 -26.34
N TYR A 736 18.36 7.34 -26.51
CA TYR A 736 17.97 7.90 -27.82
C TYR A 736 18.90 9.06 -28.22
N ALA A 737 19.09 9.25 -29.53
CA ALA A 737 19.81 10.41 -30.04
C ALA A 737 18.84 11.57 -30.25
N ALA A 738 19.23 12.78 -29.85
CA ALA A 738 18.42 13.99 -30.01
C ALA A 738 18.02 14.29 -31.47
N ALA A 739 18.72 13.70 -32.45
CA ALA A 739 18.43 13.85 -33.88
C ALA A 739 17.23 13.01 -34.39
N GLU A 740 16.70 12.08 -33.59
CA GLU A 740 15.57 11.23 -34.00
C GLU A 740 14.24 11.99 -33.92
N ARG A 741 13.57 12.19 -35.07
CA ARG A 741 12.28 12.93 -35.15
C ARG A 741 11.13 12.27 -34.39
N ARG A 742 11.16 10.95 -34.23
CA ARG A 742 10.19 10.16 -33.43
C ARG A 742 10.98 9.18 -32.59
N VAL A 743 10.76 9.20 -31.28
CA VAL A 743 11.51 8.39 -30.32
C VAL A 743 10.98 6.95 -30.35
N PRO A 744 11.80 5.95 -30.74
CA PRO A 744 11.41 4.55 -30.68
C PRO A 744 11.11 4.13 -29.24
N GLY A 745 10.20 3.19 -29.04
CA GLY A 745 9.88 2.59 -27.73
C GLY A 745 10.25 1.11 -27.72
N VAL A 746 9.48 0.30 -28.46
CA VAL A 746 9.76 -1.13 -28.70
C VAL A 746 10.17 -1.34 -30.15
N VAL A 747 11.23 -2.11 -30.36
CA VAL A 747 11.74 -2.47 -31.68
C VAL A 747 11.59 -3.98 -31.86
N LYS A 748 11.07 -4.41 -32.99
CA LYS A 748 11.13 -5.78 -33.50
C LYS A 748 12.14 -5.80 -34.63
N ASN A 749 13.07 -6.73 -34.61
CA ASN A 749 14.05 -6.95 -35.66
C ASN A 749 13.90 -8.36 -36.24
N ASP A 750 13.85 -8.43 -37.57
CA ASP A 750 14.03 -9.69 -38.30
C ASP A 750 15.53 -9.94 -38.44
N VAL A 751 16.06 -10.94 -37.74
CA VAL A 751 17.51 -11.17 -37.68
C VAL A 751 18.09 -11.73 -38.98
N ASN A 752 17.24 -12.18 -39.91
CA ASN A 752 17.65 -12.67 -41.22
C ASN A 752 17.69 -11.54 -42.25
N THR A 753 16.69 -10.65 -42.26
CA THR A 753 16.60 -9.56 -43.25
C THR A 753 17.18 -8.24 -42.75
N GLY A 754 17.27 -8.04 -41.43
CA GLY A 754 17.63 -6.78 -40.78
C GLY A 754 16.50 -5.73 -40.78
N GLU A 755 15.33 -6.07 -41.31
CA GLU A 755 14.17 -5.20 -41.29
C GLU A 755 13.70 -4.98 -39.84
N THR A 756 13.15 -3.80 -39.58
CA THR A 756 12.67 -3.43 -38.23
C THR A 756 11.26 -2.87 -38.28
N LEU A 757 10.47 -3.25 -37.28
CA LEU A 757 9.21 -2.59 -36.94
C LEU A 757 9.39 -1.87 -35.60
N ILE A 758 8.73 -0.72 -35.47
CA ILE A 758 8.87 0.14 -34.29
C ILE A 758 7.50 0.51 -33.76
N HIS A 759 7.31 0.31 -32.46
CA HIS A 759 6.33 1.04 -31.69
C HIS A 759 6.99 2.31 -31.14
N TYR A 760 6.45 3.47 -31.47
CA TYR A 760 6.99 4.76 -31.01
C TYR A 760 6.44 5.13 -29.64
N LYS A 761 7.23 5.86 -28.85
CA LYS A 761 6.75 6.44 -27.60
C LYS A 761 5.67 7.48 -27.89
N ASP A 762 4.69 7.61 -26.99
CA ASP A 762 3.72 8.71 -27.06
C ASP A 762 4.39 10.05 -26.68
N ASP A 763 5.44 9.99 -25.86
CA ASP A 763 6.15 11.14 -25.30
C ASP A 763 7.66 10.83 -25.15
N ALA A 764 8.52 11.82 -25.36
CA ALA A 764 9.98 11.67 -25.27
C ALA A 764 10.46 11.32 -23.85
N GLU A 765 9.70 11.70 -22.81
CA GLU A 765 9.99 11.41 -21.40
C GLU A 765 9.56 9.99 -20.99
N GLN A 766 8.90 9.23 -21.87
CA GLN A 766 8.55 7.83 -21.59
C GLN A 766 9.77 6.91 -21.63
N LEU A 767 9.77 5.91 -20.76
CA LEU A 767 10.77 4.86 -20.67
C LEU A 767 10.08 3.51 -20.71
N PHE A 768 10.39 2.71 -21.72
CA PHE A 768 9.80 1.38 -21.91
C PHE A 768 10.67 0.36 -21.18
N GLY A 769 10.05 -0.49 -20.37
CA GLY A 769 10.71 -1.64 -19.76
C GLY A 769 10.96 -2.76 -20.77
N GLU A 770 11.39 -3.91 -20.26
CA GLU A 770 11.58 -5.13 -21.06
C GLU A 770 10.28 -5.55 -21.78
N PRO A 771 10.30 -5.72 -23.12
CA PRO A 771 9.16 -6.19 -23.90
C PRO A 771 9.09 -7.72 -23.92
N VAL A 772 8.26 -8.31 -23.06
CA VAL A 772 8.16 -9.79 -22.96
C VAL A 772 7.21 -10.34 -24.01
N PHE A 773 7.70 -11.30 -24.80
CA PHE A 773 6.87 -12.04 -25.76
C PHE A 773 6.05 -13.14 -25.06
N VAL A 774 4.77 -13.23 -25.39
CA VAL A 774 3.87 -14.30 -24.94
C VAL A 774 3.21 -14.93 -26.17
N PRO A 775 3.48 -16.22 -26.46
CA PRO A 775 2.91 -16.89 -27.63
C PRO A 775 1.40 -17.02 -27.52
N SER A 776 0.69 -16.87 -28.63
CA SER A 776 -0.72 -17.27 -28.73
C SER A 776 -0.82 -18.80 -28.62
N PRO A 777 -1.77 -19.35 -27.85
CA PRO A 777 -1.97 -20.80 -27.77
C PRO A 777 -2.27 -21.47 -29.12
N SER A 778 -2.92 -20.75 -30.03
CA SER A 778 -3.25 -21.21 -31.38
C SER A 778 -2.27 -20.69 -32.46
N GLY A 779 -1.21 -19.99 -32.06
CA GLY A 779 -0.23 -19.41 -32.97
C GLY A 779 0.64 -20.46 -33.65
N THR A 780 0.88 -20.30 -34.96
CA THR A 780 1.71 -21.21 -35.77
C THR A 780 3.00 -20.55 -36.25
N ALA A 781 3.00 -19.23 -36.42
CA ALA A 781 4.19 -18.46 -36.76
C ALA A 781 4.99 -18.10 -35.49
N GLU A 782 6.29 -17.87 -35.66
CA GLU A 782 7.19 -17.49 -34.57
C GLU A 782 6.73 -16.24 -33.82
N ASP A 783 6.12 -15.28 -34.52
CA ASP A 783 5.61 -14.01 -34.00
C ASP A 783 4.09 -13.99 -33.74
N ASP A 784 3.41 -15.14 -33.72
CA ASP A 784 2.01 -15.22 -33.32
C ASP A 784 1.87 -15.12 -31.80
N GLY A 785 1.58 -13.92 -31.32
CA GLY A 785 1.46 -13.66 -29.89
C GLY A 785 1.35 -12.17 -29.57
N VAL A 786 1.65 -11.82 -28.32
CA VAL A 786 1.66 -10.44 -27.84
C VAL A 786 2.98 -10.07 -27.20
N ILE A 787 3.29 -8.78 -27.21
CA ILE A 787 4.36 -8.18 -26.41
C ILE A 787 3.73 -7.45 -25.23
N LEU A 788 4.18 -7.81 -24.02
CA LEU A 788 3.78 -7.18 -22.77
C LEU A 788 4.89 -6.24 -22.31
N VAL A 789 4.58 -4.95 -22.12
CA VAL A 789 5.60 -3.95 -21.76
C VAL A 789 5.09 -2.90 -20.78
N PRO A 790 5.73 -2.76 -19.59
CA PRO A 790 5.47 -1.62 -18.71
C PRO A 790 6.15 -0.37 -19.26
N VAL A 791 5.48 0.78 -19.17
CA VAL A 791 5.97 2.07 -19.62
C VAL A 791 5.93 3.06 -18.46
N MET A 792 7.08 3.63 -18.14
CA MET A 792 7.26 4.68 -17.15
C MET A 792 7.36 6.04 -17.83
N SER A 793 7.33 7.11 -17.05
CA SER A 793 7.61 8.47 -17.55
C SER A 793 8.42 9.26 -16.52
N ALA A 794 9.42 9.99 -17.00
CA ALA A 794 10.12 11.01 -16.22
C ALA A 794 9.21 12.24 -15.98
N ASN A 795 8.20 12.45 -16.84
CA ASN A 795 7.21 13.49 -16.67
C ASN A 795 6.37 13.24 -15.43
N LYS A 796 6.45 14.15 -14.45
CA LYS A 796 5.74 13.95 -13.19
C LYS A 796 4.20 13.93 -13.33
N ARG A 797 3.65 14.49 -14.42
CA ARG A 797 2.22 14.55 -14.70
C ARG A 797 1.67 13.29 -15.38
N GLN A 798 2.53 12.44 -15.93
CA GLN A 798 2.11 11.21 -16.59
C GLN A 798 2.11 10.02 -15.61
N LYS A 799 1.03 9.24 -15.61
CA LYS A 799 0.97 7.96 -14.89
C LYS A 799 1.67 6.88 -15.72
N PRO A 800 2.32 5.90 -15.07
CA PRO A 800 2.85 4.75 -15.78
C PRO A 800 1.71 3.93 -16.39
N ILE A 801 1.99 3.29 -17.53
CA ILE A 801 1.04 2.44 -18.24
C ILE A 801 1.63 1.05 -18.44
N PHE A 802 0.76 0.06 -18.70
CA PHE A 802 1.14 -1.26 -19.15
C PHE A 802 0.51 -1.51 -20.50
N MET A 803 1.33 -1.83 -21.49
CA MET A 803 0.91 -1.91 -22.89
C MET A 803 0.98 -3.35 -23.39
N ILE A 804 0.00 -3.72 -24.21
CA ILE A 804 -0.07 -4.98 -24.94
C ILE A 804 -0.03 -4.66 -26.42
N LEU A 805 1.02 -5.13 -27.10
CA LEU A 805 1.20 -4.98 -28.53
C LEU A 805 0.99 -6.31 -29.22
N ASP A 806 0.45 -6.27 -30.44
CA ASP A 806 0.49 -7.39 -31.35
C ASP A 806 1.95 -7.67 -31.76
N ALA A 807 2.47 -8.87 -31.52
CA ALA A 807 3.88 -9.17 -31.76
C ALA A 807 4.25 -9.15 -33.25
N ARG A 808 3.29 -9.42 -34.15
CA ARG A 808 3.53 -9.35 -35.59
C ARG A 808 3.75 -7.93 -36.07
N SER A 809 2.85 -7.01 -35.73
CA SER A 809 2.77 -5.67 -36.29
C SER A 809 3.26 -4.55 -35.36
N LEU A 810 3.52 -4.84 -34.07
CA LEU A 810 3.75 -3.89 -32.99
C LEU A 810 2.64 -2.83 -32.81
N ARG A 811 1.45 -3.08 -33.36
CA ARG A 811 0.29 -2.22 -33.13
C ARG A 811 -0.28 -2.47 -31.74
N GLU A 812 -0.69 -1.39 -31.09
CA GLU A 812 -1.30 -1.48 -29.78
C GLU A 812 -2.66 -2.20 -29.85
N ILE A 813 -2.74 -3.31 -29.11
CA ILE A 813 -3.98 -4.03 -28.83
C ILE A 813 -4.74 -3.30 -27.73
N CYS A 814 -4.08 -3.05 -26.60
CA CYS A 814 -4.65 -2.33 -25.46
C CYS A 814 -3.57 -1.78 -24.53
N ARG A 815 -3.97 -0.82 -23.69
CA ARG A 815 -3.14 -0.29 -22.60
C ARG A 815 -3.94 -0.17 -21.31
N TYR A 816 -3.25 -0.31 -20.19
CA TYR A 816 -3.75 -0.10 -18.83
C TYR A 816 -3.02 1.06 -18.19
N VAL A 817 -3.74 2.05 -17.65
CA VAL A 817 -3.14 3.07 -16.80
C VAL A 817 -2.98 2.51 -15.39
N LEU A 818 -1.76 2.50 -14.87
CA LEU A 818 -1.50 1.89 -13.56
C LEU A 818 -1.99 2.82 -12.42
N PRO A 819 -2.48 2.25 -11.31
CA PRO A 819 -3.09 3.01 -10.21
C PRO A 819 -2.06 3.64 -9.27
N VAL A 820 -0.77 3.53 -9.58
CA VAL A 820 0.32 4.09 -8.79
C VAL A 820 0.89 5.33 -9.49
N PRO A 821 1.35 6.34 -8.73
CA PRO A 821 1.92 7.54 -9.33
C PRO A 821 3.17 7.21 -10.13
N ARG A 822 3.95 6.21 -9.70
CA ARG A 822 5.16 5.72 -10.37
C ARG A 822 5.31 4.21 -10.17
N ILE A 823 5.96 3.58 -11.14
CA ILE A 823 6.64 2.30 -10.96
C ILE A 823 8.14 2.57 -11.19
N PRO A 824 9.03 1.88 -10.46
CA PRO A 824 10.45 2.04 -10.72
C PRO A 824 10.82 1.53 -12.11
N MET A 825 11.89 2.08 -12.68
CA MET A 825 12.57 1.48 -13.83
C MET A 825 13.25 0.20 -13.35
N GLY A 826 12.56 -0.93 -13.51
CA GLY A 826 13.09 -2.27 -13.26
C GLY A 826 13.80 -2.86 -14.46
N PHE A 827 14.43 -4.00 -14.24
CA PHE A 827 15.33 -4.64 -15.20
C PHE A 827 14.60 -5.74 -15.97
N HIS A 828 14.32 -6.86 -15.30
CA HIS A 828 13.83 -8.07 -15.93
C HIS A 828 12.42 -8.45 -15.48
N ALA A 829 11.75 -9.15 -16.37
CA ALA A 829 10.42 -9.69 -16.23
C ALA A 829 10.28 -11.08 -16.84
N ILE A 830 9.31 -11.83 -16.35
CA ILE A 830 8.90 -13.13 -16.88
C ILE A 830 7.38 -13.18 -16.94
N PHE A 831 6.83 -13.89 -17.93
CA PHE A 831 5.43 -14.24 -17.96
C PHE A 831 5.27 -15.71 -17.57
N VAL A 832 4.45 -15.98 -16.55
CA VAL A 832 4.13 -17.33 -16.07
C VAL A 832 2.67 -17.62 -16.40
N ASP A 833 2.44 -18.60 -17.26
CA ASP A 833 1.10 -19.04 -17.65
C ASP A 833 0.33 -19.62 -16.44
N ALA A 834 -0.96 -19.37 -16.36
CA ALA A 834 -1.84 -19.92 -15.33
C ALA A 834 -1.87 -21.47 -15.35
N ALA A 835 -1.72 -22.11 -16.52
CA ALA A 835 -1.72 -23.57 -16.63
C ALA A 835 -0.43 -24.25 -16.13
N ALA A 836 0.66 -23.49 -15.96
CA ALA A 836 1.94 -24.00 -15.48
C ALA A 836 2.02 -24.04 -13.94
N GLY A 837 1.12 -23.33 -13.23
CA GLY A 837 1.12 -23.26 -11.76
C GLY A 837 0.63 -24.52 -11.03
N ASP A 838 -0.01 -25.46 -11.73
CA ASP A 838 -0.44 -26.76 -11.18
C ASP A 838 0.60 -27.88 -11.37
N LYS A 839 1.78 -27.55 -11.91
CA LYS A 839 2.88 -28.50 -12.13
C LYS A 839 4.17 -28.03 -11.45
N GLU A 840 4.15 -27.88 -10.14
CA GLU A 840 5.31 -28.06 -9.27
C GLU A 840 4.83 -28.06 -7.80
N ASN A 841 4.60 -29.28 -7.30
CA ASN A 841 4.63 -29.58 -5.86
C ASN A 841 6.08 -29.66 -5.40
#